data_AF-A0A9J6DAL7-F1
#
_entry.id   AF-A0A9J6DAL7-F1
#
_cell.length_a   1.000
_cell.length_b   1.000
_cell.length_c   1.000
_cell.angle_alpha   90.00
_cell.angle_beta   90.00
_cell.angle_gamma   90.00
#
_symmetry.space_group_name_H-M   'P 1'
#
loop_
_entity.id
_entity.type
_entity.pdbx_description
1 polymer ?
#
loop_
_entity_poly.entity_id
_entity_poly.type
_entity_poly.pdbx_seq_one_letter_code
_entity_poly.pdbx_strand_id
1 'polypeptide(L)'
;MDLLPTIAELARVTLPPGLVLDGQSLVDSMLGRTPNERPIFHYRGNELMAIRIGLYKAHFWCWTDFWEDFERGVDFCPGQSVDGVTSHEQLNYTQQPVLFHLGLDPGEKYPIPYVHSREYRDNIRSILEIYQKHRRSLVPGKPQLDWCDDAAMTGWGDLGILGDPAKETPNLDRMAAEGALLTDFYTANPLCSPSRAALLTGRLPIRNGFYTSNNHSRNGYTPQEIMGGIQDSEVLIPELLAQAGYRNKIVGKWHLGHQKQYLPLRHGFHEWFGSPNCHFGPYDNVQRPNIAFFRDDHMIGRYFEDFSINLTTRTSNLTHLYTKEAVDFIEKQTAQRQPFFLYWAPDATHAPVYSSEEFRGRSQRGPYGDAVMELDYAVGVILETLRRTGTEKNTFVFFTSDNGAALVSKTEGGSNGPFLCGKQTTFEGGLREPAIAWWPGTVPAGKVSGVAATVLDLLPTLCELAGVALPPSLVLDGASITHLLLAESSLHDIRLNHNRPVFYYRGNELMAVRNGLYKAHFWTWTNSLEEFQQGDDFCPGVVVNDVTSHVQRNHTASPVLFHLGRDPGEKYPISPKSAEYRECMASIFSIYHEHRASLIPGKPQLDWCDAAVMHWAPPGCEKLGRCLRKPPSRPYLCDWPH
;
A
#
# COMPACT_ATOMS: atom_id res chain seq x y z
N MET A 1 -15.87 15.69 -22.37
CA MET A 1 -16.55 14.62 -23.12
C MET A 1 -16.48 14.85 -24.62
N ASP A 2 -16.91 15.99 -25.15
CA ASP A 2 -17.01 16.20 -26.61
C ASP A 2 -15.70 16.57 -27.32
N LEU A 3 -14.74 17.12 -26.59
CA LEU A 3 -13.46 17.54 -27.19
C LEU A 3 -12.70 16.36 -27.83
N LEU A 4 -12.72 15.18 -27.21
CA LEU A 4 -12.04 14.01 -27.74
C LEU A 4 -12.58 13.58 -29.11
N PRO A 5 -13.89 13.29 -29.30
CA PRO A 5 -14.43 12.96 -30.62
C PRO A 5 -14.33 14.13 -31.61
N THR A 6 -14.44 15.38 -31.15
CA THR A 6 -14.25 16.57 -32.01
C THR A 6 -12.82 16.64 -32.57
N ILE A 7 -11.82 16.47 -31.70
CA ILE A 7 -10.41 16.47 -32.10
C ILE A 7 -10.11 15.27 -32.99
N ALA A 8 -10.64 14.09 -32.67
CA ALA A 8 -10.46 12.90 -33.49
C ALA A 8 -11.04 13.08 -34.90
N GLU A 9 -12.23 13.67 -35.04
CA GLU A 9 -12.81 13.99 -36.35
C GLU A 9 -11.99 15.04 -37.11
N LEU A 10 -11.64 16.16 -36.47
CA LEU A 10 -10.84 17.23 -37.06
C LEU A 10 -9.45 16.74 -37.50
N ALA A 11 -8.82 15.89 -36.69
CA ALA A 11 -7.51 15.29 -36.97
C ALA A 11 -7.58 14.07 -37.90
N ARG A 12 -8.78 13.64 -38.32
CA ARG A 12 -9.03 12.43 -39.13
C ARG A 12 -8.44 11.16 -38.51
N VAL A 13 -8.48 11.08 -37.18
CA VAL A 13 -8.04 9.91 -36.41
C VAL A 13 -9.24 9.01 -36.16
N THR A 14 -9.17 7.78 -36.65
CA THR A 14 -10.20 6.76 -36.39
C THR A 14 -10.11 6.31 -34.93
N LEU A 15 -11.15 6.58 -34.15
CA LEU A 15 -11.24 6.06 -32.79
C LEU A 15 -11.43 4.53 -32.81
N PRO A 16 -10.89 3.79 -31.82
CA PRO A 16 -10.95 2.33 -31.80
C PRO A 16 -12.39 1.81 -31.92
N PRO A 17 -12.68 0.84 -32.80
CA PRO A 17 -14.00 0.24 -32.91
C PRO A 17 -14.42 -0.37 -31.56
N GLY A 18 -15.61 -0.01 -31.07
CA GLY A 18 -16.12 -0.43 -29.76
C GLY A 18 -15.82 0.52 -28.59
N LEU A 19 -15.15 1.66 -28.80
CA LEU A 19 -15.11 2.75 -27.81
C LEU A 19 -16.50 3.40 -27.68
N VAL A 20 -17.18 3.15 -26.55
CA VAL A 20 -18.38 3.91 -26.17
C VAL A 20 -17.92 5.29 -25.70
N LEU A 21 -18.38 6.33 -26.38
CA LEU A 21 -18.12 7.72 -26.01
C LEU A 21 -19.42 8.35 -25.56
N ASP A 22 -19.43 8.90 -24.34
CA ASP A 22 -20.53 9.77 -23.89
C ASP A 22 -20.46 11.15 -24.57
N GLY A 23 -19.31 11.48 -25.16
CA GLY A 23 -19.11 12.66 -25.99
C GLY A 23 -19.46 12.42 -27.46
N GLN A 24 -19.91 13.46 -28.13
CA GLN A 24 -20.05 13.48 -29.60
C GLN A 24 -19.20 14.61 -30.18
N SER A 25 -18.77 14.45 -31.43
CA SER A 25 -18.03 15.51 -32.11
C SER A 25 -18.91 16.75 -32.28
N LEU A 26 -18.33 17.91 -32.01
CA LEU A 26 -18.99 19.21 -32.17
C LEU A 26 -18.85 19.76 -33.58
N VAL A 27 -18.14 19.09 -34.49
CA VAL A 27 -17.82 19.62 -35.82
C VAL A 27 -19.08 19.99 -36.59
N ASP A 28 -20.07 19.10 -36.66
CA ASP A 28 -21.34 19.40 -37.36
C ASP A 28 -22.13 20.52 -36.69
N SER A 29 -22.12 20.61 -35.36
CA SER A 29 -22.74 21.72 -34.62
C SER A 29 -22.04 23.05 -34.88
N MET A 30 -20.70 23.07 -34.91
CA MET A 30 -19.89 24.25 -35.23
C MET A 30 -20.08 24.71 -36.68
N LEU A 31 -20.38 23.78 -37.59
CA LEU A 31 -20.65 24.04 -38.99
C LEU A 31 -22.14 24.31 -39.29
N GLY A 32 -23.00 24.31 -38.27
CA GLY A 32 -24.44 24.58 -38.39
C GLY A 32 -25.22 23.50 -39.14
N ARG A 33 -24.72 22.26 -39.19
CA ARG A 33 -25.27 21.17 -40.02
C ARG A 33 -26.35 20.34 -39.32
N THR A 34 -26.32 20.26 -37.99
CA THR A 34 -27.37 19.60 -37.20
C THR A 34 -27.51 20.24 -35.81
N PRO A 35 -28.72 20.64 -35.39
CA PRO A 35 -29.01 20.93 -34.00
C PRO A 35 -29.52 19.64 -33.33
N ASN A 36 -28.64 18.71 -32.98
CA ASN A 36 -29.06 17.58 -32.15
C ASN A 36 -28.95 18.00 -30.69
N GLU A 37 -30.07 18.41 -30.10
CA GLU A 37 -30.20 18.49 -28.64
C GLU A 37 -29.99 17.09 -28.06
N ARG A 38 -29.05 16.99 -27.12
CA ARG A 38 -28.68 15.72 -26.48
C ARG A 38 -28.73 15.85 -24.97
N PRO A 39 -29.01 14.76 -24.25
CA PRO A 39 -28.93 14.78 -22.81
C PRO A 39 -27.49 14.96 -22.34
N ILE A 40 -27.30 15.83 -21.37
CA ILE A 40 -26.07 16.04 -20.61
C ILE A 40 -26.30 15.50 -19.21
N PHE A 41 -25.46 14.57 -18.78
CA PHE A 41 -25.54 13.93 -17.48
C PHE A 41 -24.57 14.60 -16.50
N HIS A 42 -25.06 14.96 -15.32
CA HIS A 42 -24.27 15.59 -14.27
C HIS A 42 -24.12 14.61 -13.11
N TYR A 43 -22.89 14.18 -12.85
CA TYR A 43 -22.55 13.25 -11.77
C TYR A 43 -21.84 13.96 -10.62
N ARG A 44 -22.07 13.48 -9.39
CA ARG A 44 -21.25 13.78 -8.21
C ARG A 44 -20.92 12.44 -7.55
N GLY A 45 -19.65 12.03 -7.63
CA GLY A 45 -19.27 10.67 -7.28
C GLY A 45 -19.94 9.64 -8.19
N ASN A 46 -20.57 8.63 -7.60
CA ASN A 46 -21.35 7.58 -8.28
C ASN A 46 -22.82 7.94 -8.50
N GLU A 47 -23.30 9.08 -7.98
CA GLU A 47 -24.70 9.49 -8.07
C GLU A 47 -24.95 10.41 -9.28
N LEU A 48 -26.00 10.10 -10.04
CA LEU A 48 -26.49 10.94 -11.13
C LEU A 48 -27.35 12.06 -10.53
N MET A 49 -26.75 13.24 -10.44
CA MET A 49 -27.33 14.42 -9.80
C MET A 49 -28.41 15.07 -10.66
N ALA A 50 -28.13 15.28 -11.95
CA ALA A 50 -29.03 15.98 -12.85
C ALA A 50 -28.88 15.53 -14.30
N ILE A 51 -29.94 15.73 -15.09
CA ILE A 51 -29.93 15.58 -16.54
C ILE A 51 -30.41 16.89 -17.16
N ARG A 52 -29.65 17.41 -18.11
CA ARG A 52 -30.07 18.53 -18.95
C ARG A 52 -30.39 18.05 -20.37
N ILE A 53 -31.51 18.46 -20.93
CA ILE A 53 -31.83 18.30 -22.35
C ILE A 53 -32.36 19.62 -22.89
N GLY A 54 -31.70 20.15 -23.93
CA GLY A 54 -32.03 21.47 -24.48
C GLY A 54 -31.98 22.58 -23.41
N LEU A 55 -33.12 23.26 -23.24
CA LEU A 55 -33.32 24.31 -22.23
C LEU A 55 -33.83 23.79 -20.89
N TYR A 56 -34.04 22.48 -20.72
CA TYR A 56 -34.58 21.92 -19.49
C TYR A 56 -33.51 21.15 -18.70
N LYS A 57 -33.48 21.33 -17.37
CA LYS A 57 -32.60 20.58 -16.48
C LYS A 57 -33.38 20.04 -15.29
N ALA A 58 -33.29 18.74 -15.07
CA ALA A 58 -33.93 18.03 -13.97
C ALA A 58 -32.88 17.56 -12.97
N HIS A 59 -33.05 17.91 -11.69
CA HIS A 59 -32.21 17.44 -10.59
C HIS A 59 -32.91 16.28 -9.86
N PHE A 60 -32.21 15.15 -9.76
CA PHE A 60 -32.64 13.94 -9.06
C PHE A 60 -32.14 13.89 -7.63
N TRP A 61 -31.05 14.59 -7.34
CA TRP A 61 -30.49 14.75 -6.02
C TRP A 61 -30.06 16.20 -5.82
N CYS A 62 -30.33 16.76 -4.64
CA CYS A 62 -29.98 18.14 -4.32
C CYS A 62 -29.35 18.22 -2.93
N TRP A 63 -28.15 18.78 -2.83
CA TRP A 63 -27.51 19.26 -1.60
C TRP A 63 -26.29 20.11 -1.95
N THR A 64 -25.88 20.99 -1.04
CA THR A 64 -24.70 21.84 -1.20
C THR A 64 -23.51 21.24 -0.46
N ASP A 65 -23.53 21.38 0.86
CA ASP A 65 -22.54 21.05 1.88
C ASP A 65 -23.27 20.56 3.12
N PHE A 66 -22.67 19.73 3.95
CA PHE A 66 -23.31 19.30 5.19
C PHE A 66 -23.42 20.47 6.18
N TRP A 67 -24.43 20.43 7.06
CA TRP A 67 -24.67 21.48 8.05
C TRP A 67 -23.42 21.76 8.91
N GLU A 68 -22.66 20.72 9.20
CA GLU A 68 -21.41 20.77 9.97
C GLU A 68 -20.30 21.55 9.26
N ASP A 69 -20.26 21.55 7.92
CA ASP A 69 -19.32 22.31 7.12
C ASP A 69 -19.77 23.77 6.99
N PHE A 70 -21.07 24.00 6.82
CA PHE A 70 -21.68 25.33 6.82
C PHE A 70 -21.41 26.09 8.12
N GLU A 71 -21.62 25.44 9.28
CA GLU A 71 -21.33 26.02 10.60
C GLU A 71 -19.85 26.37 10.79
N ARG A 72 -18.95 25.73 10.03
CA ARG A 72 -17.51 26.02 10.03
C ARG A 72 -17.11 27.10 9.02
N GLY A 73 -18.08 27.74 8.37
CA GLY A 73 -17.88 28.83 7.42
C GLY A 73 -17.63 28.38 5.98
N VAL A 74 -17.85 27.10 5.68
CA VAL A 74 -17.79 26.58 4.30
C VAL A 74 -19.18 26.70 3.69
N ASP A 75 -19.41 27.72 2.88
CA ASP A 75 -20.66 27.89 2.13
C ASP A 75 -20.36 27.68 0.64
N PHE A 76 -20.84 26.58 0.06
CA PHE A 76 -20.66 26.31 -1.37
C PHE A 76 -21.61 27.12 -2.25
N CYS A 77 -22.63 27.76 -1.68
CA CYS A 77 -23.64 28.54 -2.40
C CYS A 77 -23.87 29.91 -1.72
N PRO A 78 -22.82 30.73 -1.53
CA PRO A 78 -22.90 31.93 -0.72
C PRO A 78 -23.88 32.95 -1.31
N GLY A 79 -24.87 33.33 -0.49
CA GLY A 79 -25.94 34.25 -0.88
C GLY A 79 -26.94 33.66 -1.89
N GLN A 80 -26.92 32.34 -2.11
CA GLN A 80 -27.87 31.63 -2.96
C GLN A 80 -28.71 30.68 -2.12
N SER A 81 -30.03 30.85 -2.16
CA SER A 81 -30.97 29.96 -1.49
C SER A 81 -32.12 29.67 -2.45
N VAL A 82 -32.27 28.40 -2.81
CA VAL A 82 -33.33 27.87 -3.67
C VAL A 82 -33.99 26.74 -2.92
N ASP A 83 -35.26 26.94 -2.58
CA ASP A 83 -36.02 26.00 -1.76
C ASP A 83 -36.08 24.60 -2.41
N GLY A 84 -35.83 23.58 -1.60
CA GLY A 84 -35.72 22.18 -2.05
C GLY A 84 -34.50 21.86 -2.94
N VAL A 85 -33.57 22.80 -3.14
CA VAL A 85 -32.38 22.58 -3.98
C VAL A 85 -31.09 22.91 -3.23
N THR A 86 -30.99 24.09 -2.64
CA THR A 86 -29.90 24.40 -1.71
C THR A 86 -30.26 23.82 -0.34
N SER A 87 -29.60 22.74 0.04
CA SER A 87 -29.90 21.98 1.25
C SER A 87 -28.61 21.46 1.87
N HIS A 88 -28.58 21.47 3.20
CA HIS A 88 -27.51 20.86 3.98
C HIS A 88 -27.74 19.37 4.28
N GLU A 89 -28.86 18.84 3.79
CA GLU A 89 -29.21 17.43 3.79
C GLU A 89 -29.30 16.92 2.35
N GLN A 90 -29.00 15.64 2.14
CA GLN A 90 -29.15 15.00 0.84
C GLN A 90 -30.62 14.76 0.52
N LEU A 91 -31.18 15.56 -0.38
CA LEU A 91 -32.57 15.44 -0.80
C LEU A 91 -32.66 14.57 -2.06
N ASN A 92 -33.45 13.50 -1.97
CA ASN A 92 -33.68 12.56 -3.06
C ASN A 92 -34.99 12.87 -3.80
N TYR A 93 -34.86 13.32 -5.04
CA TYR A 93 -35.94 13.65 -5.96
C TYR A 93 -36.04 12.66 -7.12
N THR A 94 -35.50 11.45 -7.00
CA THR A 94 -35.44 10.47 -8.10
C THR A 94 -36.83 10.16 -8.69
N GLN A 95 -37.86 10.11 -7.85
CA GLN A 95 -39.24 9.86 -8.29
C GLN A 95 -39.92 11.12 -8.86
N GLN A 96 -39.48 12.31 -8.44
CA GLN A 96 -40.08 13.60 -8.76
C GLN A 96 -38.98 14.68 -8.89
N PRO A 97 -38.21 14.68 -10.00
CA PRO A 97 -37.04 15.53 -10.11
C PRO A 97 -37.40 17.03 -10.11
N VAL A 98 -36.54 17.86 -9.54
CA VAL A 98 -36.72 19.32 -9.57
C VAL A 98 -36.33 19.83 -10.94
N LEU A 99 -37.29 20.41 -11.67
CA LEU A 99 -37.11 20.80 -13.08
C LEU A 99 -36.98 22.31 -13.24
N PHE A 100 -36.04 22.75 -14.09
CA PHE A 100 -35.79 24.14 -14.43
C PHE A 100 -35.85 24.37 -15.94
N HIS A 101 -36.30 25.57 -16.35
CA HIS A 101 -36.20 26.05 -17.73
C HIS A 101 -35.06 27.07 -17.84
N LEU A 102 -33.88 26.61 -18.22
CA LEU A 102 -32.64 27.39 -18.34
C LEU A 102 -32.70 28.55 -19.35
N GLY A 103 -33.60 28.48 -20.33
CA GLY A 103 -33.81 29.61 -21.26
C GLY A 103 -34.55 30.80 -20.66
N LEU A 104 -35.29 30.60 -19.55
CA LEU A 104 -36.03 31.64 -18.83
C LEU A 104 -35.32 31.99 -17.53
N ASP A 105 -34.75 30.96 -16.88
CA ASP A 105 -34.01 31.06 -15.64
C ASP A 105 -32.70 30.28 -15.74
N PRO A 106 -31.65 30.85 -16.36
CA PRO A 106 -30.35 30.22 -16.47
C PRO A 106 -29.64 30.05 -15.12
N GLY A 107 -30.12 30.72 -14.07
CA GLY A 107 -29.57 30.66 -12.72
C GLY A 107 -30.18 29.58 -11.84
N GLU A 108 -31.14 28.80 -12.33
CA GLU A 108 -31.79 27.70 -11.59
C GLU A 108 -32.38 28.14 -10.24
N LYS A 109 -32.98 29.34 -10.20
CA LYS A 109 -33.58 29.95 -9.01
C LYS A 109 -35.05 29.59 -8.81
N TYR A 110 -35.78 29.32 -9.90
CA TYR A 110 -37.22 29.15 -9.89
C TYR A 110 -37.60 27.80 -10.51
N PRO A 111 -37.77 26.75 -9.69
CA PRO A 111 -38.18 25.45 -10.19
C PRO A 111 -39.60 25.51 -10.77
N ILE A 112 -39.83 24.75 -11.84
CA ILE A 112 -41.14 24.65 -12.47
C ILE A 112 -42.11 23.93 -11.51
N PRO A 113 -43.29 24.51 -11.19
CA PRO A 113 -44.23 23.90 -10.25
C PRO A 113 -44.75 22.52 -10.69
N TYR A 114 -44.73 21.58 -9.74
CA TYR A 114 -44.91 20.14 -9.94
C TYR A 114 -46.26 19.70 -10.53
N VAL A 115 -47.40 20.00 -9.87
CA VAL A 115 -48.69 19.34 -10.20
C VAL A 115 -49.53 20.09 -11.23
N HIS A 116 -49.34 21.41 -11.35
CA HIS A 116 -50.27 22.27 -12.10
C HIS A 116 -49.70 22.79 -13.42
N SER A 117 -48.39 22.68 -13.65
CA SER A 117 -47.81 23.12 -14.92
C SER A 117 -47.93 22.00 -15.98
N ARG A 118 -48.49 22.35 -17.13
CA ARG A 118 -48.46 21.49 -18.32
C ARG A 118 -47.01 21.24 -18.77
N GLU A 119 -46.19 22.28 -18.66
CA GLU A 119 -44.78 22.28 -19.02
C GLU A 119 -43.95 21.24 -18.27
N TYR A 120 -44.12 21.10 -16.95
CA TYR A 120 -43.41 20.07 -16.18
C TYR A 120 -43.76 18.66 -16.69
N ARG A 121 -45.05 18.38 -16.87
CA ARG A 121 -45.53 17.07 -17.31
C ARG A 121 -45.05 16.69 -18.71
N ASP A 122 -45.01 17.65 -19.62
CA ASP A 122 -44.61 17.41 -21.00
C ASP A 122 -43.11 17.10 -21.12
N ASN A 123 -42.27 17.70 -20.27
CA ASN A 123 -40.80 17.54 -20.35
C ASN A 123 -40.25 16.45 -19.44
N ILE A 124 -40.79 16.28 -18.22
CA ILE A 124 -40.21 15.37 -17.23
C ILE A 124 -40.26 13.91 -17.65
N ARG A 125 -41.30 13.51 -18.42
CA ARG A 125 -41.44 12.13 -18.91
C ARG A 125 -40.26 11.72 -19.77
N SER A 126 -39.88 12.56 -20.73
CA SER A 126 -38.72 12.30 -21.60
C SER A 126 -37.42 12.22 -20.79
N ILE A 127 -37.26 13.08 -19.79
CA ILE A 127 -36.05 13.09 -18.96
C ILE A 127 -35.97 11.85 -18.07
N LEU A 128 -37.10 11.37 -17.52
CA LEU A 128 -37.16 10.13 -16.75
C LEU A 128 -36.90 8.89 -17.60
N GLU A 129 -37.38 8.86 -18.85
CA GLU A 129 -37.05 7.80 -19.80
C GLU A 129 -35.54 7.77 -20.11
N ILE A 130 -34.94 8.94 -20.32
CA ILE A 130 -33.49 9.09 -20.51
C ILE A 130 -32.73 8.64 -19.25
N TYR A 131 -33.18 9.04 -18.05
CA TYR A 131 -32.59 8.63 -16.78
C TYR A 131 -32.57 7.10 -16.64
N GLN A 132 -33.71 6.45 -16.89
CA GLN A 132 -33.82 4.99 -16.80
C GLN A 132 -32.96 4.29 -17.86
N LYS A 133 -32.98 4.78 -19.10
CA LYS A 133 -32.17 4.23 -20.20
C LYS A 133 -30.68 4.36 -19.89
N HIS A 134 -30.24 5.53 -19.41
CA HIS A 134 -28.86 5.79 -19.04
C HIS A 134 -28.44 4.86 -17.90
N ARG A 135 -29.21 4.78 -16.81
CA ARG A 135 -28.93 3.86 -15.69
C ARG A 135 -28.82 2.40 -16.11
N ARG A 136 -29.63 1.95 -17.07
CA ARG A 136 -29.54 0.58 -17.63
C ARG A 136 -28.34 0.37 -18.54
N SER A 137 -27.85 1.43 -19.19
CA SER A 137 -26.65 1.38 -20.04
C SER A 137 -25.35 1.48 -19.27
N LEU A 138 -25.38 1.99 -18.04
CA LEU A 138 -24.24 1.95 -17.14
C LEU A 138 -23.95 0.48 -16.84
N VAL A 139 -22.83 -0.01 -17.36
CA VAL A 139 -22.21 -1.23 -16.86
C VAL A 139 -21.33 -0.76 -15.72
N PRO A 140 -21.67 -1.04 -14.44
CA PRO A 140 -20.75 -0.78 -13.35
C PRO A 140 -19.44 -1.49 -13.71
N GLY A 141 -18.33 -0.75 -13.72
CA GLY A 141 -17.04 -1.42 -13.55
C GLY A 141 -17.18 -2.21 -12.27
N LYS A 142 -17.17 -3.55 -12.35
CA LYS A 142 -17.10 -4.34 -11.13
C LYS A 142 -15.83 -3.90 -10.42
N PRO A 143 -15.90 -3.36 -9.19
CA PRO A 143 -14.70 -3.23 -8.38
C PRO A 143 -14.22 -4.66 -8.17
N GLN A 144 -13.18 -5.06 -8.88
CA GLN A 144 -12.38 -6.20 -8.45
C GLN A 144 -11.44 -5.65 -7.39
N LEU A 145 -11.97 -5.52 -6.17
CA LEU A 145 -11.16 -5.35 -4.98
C LEU A 145 -10.45 -6.69 -4.74
N ASP A 146 -9.28 -6.83 -5.36
CA ASP A 146 -8.34 -7.88 -4.98
C ASP A 146 -7.68 -7.41 -3.68
N TRP A 147 -7.93 -8.11 -2.58
CA TRP A 147 -7.23 -7.91 -1.31
C TRP A 147 -5.95 -8.75 -1.31
N CYS A 148 -5.08 -8.50 -2.30
CA CYS A 148 -3.81 -9.19 -2.52
C CYS A 148 -2.66 -8.55 -1.72
N ASP A 149 -3.01 -7.86 -0.63
CA ASP A 149 -2.12 -6.93 0.05
C ASP A 149 -1.58 -7.41 1.41
N ASP A 150 -2.13 -8.45 2.03
CA ASP A 150 -1.75 -8.89 3.39
C ASP A 150 -0.36 -9.57 3.56
N ALA A 151 0.71 -9.12 2.90
CA ALA A 151 2.00 -9.85 2.83
C ALA A 151 2.88 -9.93 4.08
N ALA A 152 3.35 -11.16 4.32
CA ALA A 152 4.50 -11.59 5.10
C ALA A 152 4.70 -10.79 6.39
N MET A 153 3.83 -11.03 7.36
CA MET A 153 3.74 -10.18 8.53
C MET A 153 4.21 -10.96 9.74
N THR A 154 5.15 -10.38 10.47
CA THR A 154 5.25 -10.58 11.91
C THR A 154 5.13 -9.19 12.49
N GLY A 155 3.98 -8.90 13.09
CA GLY A 155 3.84 -7.70 13.89
C GLY A 155 4.83 -7.74 15.06
N TRP A 156 5.09 -6.58 15.65
CA TRP A 156 6.10 -6.48 16.71
C TRP A 156 5.89 -7.48 17.86
N GLY A 157 4.63 -7.82 18.18
CA GLY A 157 4.27 -8.71 19.28
C GLY A 157 4.26 -10.19 18.94
N ASP A 158 4.77 -10.61 17.78
CA ASP A 158 4.69 -12.00 17.33
C ASP A 158 5.83 -12.91 17.79
N LEU A 159 6.94 -12.34 18.23
CA LEU A 159 8.12 -13.10 18.66
C LEU A 159 8.08 -13.32 20.17
N GLY A 160 8.51 -14.49 20.63
CA GLY A 160 8.61 -14.86 22.04
C GLY A 160 9.47 -13.87 22.83
N ILE A 161 10.62 -13.47 22.27
CA ILE A 161 11.52 -12.47 22.87
C ILE A 161 10.91 -11.06 22.96
N LEU A 162 9.89 -10.76 22.14
CA LEU A 162 9.13 -9.51 22.15
C LEU A 162 7.83 -9.59 22.97
N GLY A 163 7.62 -10.72 23.66
CA GLY A 163 6.53 -10.88 24.61
C GLY A 163 5.32 -11.62 24.09
N ASP A 164 5.41 -12.32 22.94
CA ASP A 164 4.38 -13.27 22.54
C ASP A 164 4.15 -14.31 23.67
N PRO A 165 2.91 -14.50 24.15
CA PRO A 165 2.64 -15.38 25.29
C PRO A 165 2.88 -16.86 25.01
N ALA A 166 2.77 -17.30 23.75
CA ALA A 166 2.93 -18.71 23.38
C ALA A 166 4.42 -19.10 23.29
N LYS A 167 5.31 -18.14 23.03
CA LYS A 167 6.78 -18.32 22.95
C LYS A 167 7.18 -19.41 21.96
N GLU A 168 6.64 -19.31 20.75
CA GLU A 168 6.76 -20.33 19.71
C GLU A 168 7.85 -20.03 18.67
N THR A 169 8.72 -19.05 18.94
CA THR A 169 9.83 -18.63 18.04
C THR A 169 11.23 -18.87 18.64
N PRO A 170 11.59 -20.11 19.02
CA PRO A 170 12.85 -20.36 19.72
C PRO A 170 14.12 -20.04 18.91
N ASN A 171 14.07 -20.09 17.57
CA ASN A 171 15.24 -19.79 16.75
C ASN A 171 15.48 -18.29 16.60
N LEU A 172 14.43 -17.50 16.41
CA LEU A 172 14.49 -16.05 16.40
C LEU A 172 14.83 -15.49 17.78
N ASP A 173 14.30 -16.08 18.85
CA ASP A 173 14.66 -15.73 20.23
C ASP A 173 16.16 -15.98 20.47
N ARG A 174 16.70 -17.11 19.98
CA ARG A 174 18.13 -17.41 20.01
C ARG A 174 18.94 -16.46 19.13
N MET A 175 18.47 -16.12 17.94
CA MET A 175 19.13 -15.16 17.05
C MET A 175 19.26 -13.79 17.73
N ALA A 176 18.22 -13.34 18.43
CA ALA A 176 18.26 -12.11 19.23
C ALA A 176 19.25 -12.22 20.40
N ALA A 177 19.27 -13.35 21.11
CA ALA A 177 20.21 -13.59 22.21
C ALA A 177 21.68 -13.64 21.74
N GLU A 178 21.94 -14.15 20.53
CA GLU A 178 23.28 -14.21 19.92
C GLU A 178 23.68 -12.92 19.19
N GLY A 179 22.75 -11.98 18.99
CA GLY A 179 22.94 -10.76 18.21
C GLY A 179 22.44 -9.50 18.92
N ALA A 180 21.87 -8.59 18.14
CA ALA A 180 21.30 -7.34 18.60
C ALA A 180 19.80 -7.23 18.26
N LEU A 181 18.99 -6.88 19.26
CA LEU A 181 17.57 -6.58 19.12
C LEU A 181 17.35 -5.06 19.06
N LEU A 182 16.65 -4.60 18.02
CA LEU A 182 16.30 -3.19 17.86
C LEU A 182 14.81 -3.02 18.22
N THR A 183 14.53 -2.38 19.36
CA THR A 183 13.14 -2.25 19.85
C THR A 183 12.36 -1.13 19.16
N ASP A 184 13.08 -0.19 18.53
CA ASP A 184 12.57 1.02 17.89
C ASP A 184 12.90 1.00 16.39
N PHE A 185 12.55 -0.09 15.71
CA PHE A 185 12.76 -0.25 14.27
C PHE A 185 11.46 -0.07 13.49
N TYR A 186 11.53 0.65 12.37
CA TYR A 186 10.36 1.02 11.58
C TYR A 186 10.47 0.63 10.10
N THR A 187 9.37 0.16 9.53
CA THR A 187 9.22 0.14 8.08
C THR A 187 8.95 1.56 7.54
N ALA A 188 8.83 1.71 6.23
CA ALA A 188 8.63 3.00 5.55
C ALA A 188 7.18 3.27 5.13
N ASN A 189 6.30 2.28 5.21
CA ASN A 189 4.89 2.38 4.82
C ASN A 189 4.04 1.31 5.53
N PRO A 190 2.73 1.54 5.75
CA PRO A 190 1.88 0.54 6.40
C PRO A 190 1.48 -0.64 5.49
N LEU A 191 2.19 -0.84 4.38
CA LEU A 191 1.84 -1.76 3.30
C LEU A 191 3.08 -2.35 2.61
N CYS A 192 2.94 -3.57 2.06
CA CYS A 192 4.00 -4.39 1.48
C CYS A 192 4.82 -3.77 0.34
N SER A 193 4.22 -3.42 -0.81
CA SER A 193 4.97 -2.95 -1.99
C SER A 193 5.81 -1.70 -1.72
N PRO A 194 5.26 -0.62 -1.13
CA PRO A 194 6.01 0.58 -0.79
C PRO A 194 7.14 0.29 0.21
N SER A 195 6.91 -0.55 1.21
CA SER A 195 7.93 -0.91 2.20
C SER A 195 9.08 -1.72 1.62
N ARG A 196 8.80 -2.68 0.73
CA ARG A 196 9.83 -3.45 0.01
C ARG A 196 10.63 -2.57 -0.93
N ALA A 197 9.95 -1.65 -1.64
CA ALA A 197 10.64 -0.67 -2.47
C ALA A 197 11.57 0.20 -1.61
N ALA A 198 11.08 0.69 -0.47
CA ALA A 198 11.86 1.49 0.44
C ALA A 198 13.08 0.77 1.03
N LEU A 199 12.94 -0.51 1.39
CA LEU A 199 14.05 -1.36 1.81
C LEU A 199 15.12 -1.44 0.72
N LEU A 200 14.72 -1.74 -0.51
CA LEU A 200 15.64 -2.00 -1.61
C LEU A 200 16.28 -0.73 -2.18
N THR A 201 15.63 0.44 -2.04
CA THR A 201 16.13 1.74 -2.55
C THR A 201 16.73 2.64 -1.48
N GLY A 202 16.54 2.35 -0.19
CA GLY A 202 16.91 3.25 0.92
C GLY A 202 16.20 4.60 0.88
N ARG A 203 15.06 4.69 0.19
CA ARG A 203 14.32 5.92 -0.13
C ARG A 203 12.84 5.76 0.19
N LEU A 204 12.22 6.82 0.69
CA LEU A 204 10.80 6.83 1.01
C LEU A 204 9.95 6.52 -0.23
N PRO A 205 8.79 5.85 -0.08
CA PRO A 205 7.92 5.52 -1.21
C PRO A 205 7.48 6.71 -2.06
N ILE A 206 7.28 7.87 -1.41
CA ILE A 206 6.95 9.13 -2.07
C ILE A 206 8.07 9.59 -3.04
N ARG A 207 9.33 9.16 -2.85
CA ARG A 207 10.47 9.48 -3.72
C ARG A 207 10.70 8.44 -4.80
N ASN A 208 10.61 7.15 -4.45
CA ASN A 208 10.81 6.05 -5.41
C ASN A 208 9.57 5.75 -6.29
N GLY A 209 8.45 6.41 -6.01
CA GLY A 209 7.23 6.35 -6.83
C GLY A 209 6.23 5.27 -6.40
N PHE A 210 6.50 4.50 -5.34
CA PHE A 210 5.57 3.50 -4.80
C PHE A 210 4.48 4.13 -3.92
N TYR A 211 3.70 5.00 -4.53
CA TYR A 211 2.50 5.58 -3.94
C TYR A 211 1.48 5.87 -5.05
N THR A 212 0.25 6.17 -4.65
CA THR A 212 -0.79 6.64 -5.56
C THR A 212 -1.11 8.12 -5.31
N SER A 213 -1.42 8.82 -6.40
CA SER A 213 -1.98 10.17 -6.41
C SER A 213 -3.48 10.20 -6.76
N ASN A 214 -4.11 9.04 -6.99
CA ASN A 214 -5.53 8.94 -7.36
C ASN A 214 -6.45 9.56 -6.31
N ASN A 215 -6.07 9.49 -5.02
CA ASN A 215 -6.77 10.14 -3.93
C ASN A 215 -5.81 10.43 -2.77
N HIS A 216 -6.22 11.32 -1.88
CA HIS A 216 -5.44 11.74 -0.72
C HIS A 216 -5.30 10.61 0.31
N SER A 217 -4.06 10.40 0.79
CA SER A 217 -3.74 9.51 1.89
C SER A 217 -4.14 8.04 1.67
N ARG A 218 -4.08 7.54 0.42
CA ARG A 218 -4.44 6.14 0.09
C ARG A 218 -3.24 5.21 0.04
N ASN A 219 -3.43 4.02 0.58
CA ASN A 219 -2.51 2.91 0.42
C ASN A 219 -2.67 2.33 -1.00
N GLY A 220 -1.54 2.23 -1.70
CA GLY A 220 -1.46 1.60 -3.01
C GLY A 220 -0.38 0.54 -3.01
N TYR A 221 -0.58 -0.50 -3.81
CA TYR A 221 0.39 -1.60 -3.95
C TYR A 221 0.49 -2.10 -5.39
N THR A 222 1.18 -3.21 -5.61
CA THR A 222 1.34 -3.82 -6.95
C THR A 222 0.47 -5.08 -7.13
N PRO A 223 -0.86 -4.97 -7.34
CA PRO A 223 -1.71 -6.10 -7.70
C PRO A 223 -1.43 -6.58 -9.13
N GLN A 224 -2.06 -7.67 -9.58
CA GLN A 224 -1.80 -8.23 -10.92
C GLN A 224 -2.15 -7.27 -12.07
N GLU A 225 -3.10 -6.38 -11.86
CA GLU A 225 -3.53 -5.39 -12.86
C GLU A 225 -2.64 -4.14 -12.88
N ILE A 226 -1.66 -4.00 -11.99
CA ILE A 226 -0.87 -2.76 -11.93
C ILE A 226 -0.04 -2.55 -13.21
N MET A 227 -0.09 -1.34 -13.76
CA MET A 227 0.70 -0.99 -14.93
C MET A 227 2.13 -0.57 -14.59
N GLY A 228 2.34 0.02 -13.41
CA GLY A 228 3.64 0.48 -12.95
C GLY A 228 4.43 -0.55 -12.14
N GLY A 229 5.58 -0.12 -11.65
CA GLY A 229 6.53 -0.91 -10.88
C GLY A 229 7.81 -0.13 -10.63
N ILE A 230 8.84 -0.79 -10.10
CA ILE A 230 10.14 -0.16 -9.83
C ILE A 230 10.78 0.35 -11.12
N GLN A 231 11.19 1.61 -11.12
CA GLN A 231 11.71 2.27 -12.33
C GLN A 231 13.22 2.02 -12.47
N ASP A 232 13.71 1.93 -13.72
CA ASP A 232 15.14 1.82 -14.05
C ASP A 232 16.00 2.99 -13.51
N SER A 233 15.37 4.10 -13.10
CA SER A 233 16.06 5.23 -12.48
C SER A 233 16.37 5.04 -10.99
N GLU A 234 15.71 4.09 -10.33
CA GLU A 234 16.02 3.74 -8.94
C GLU A 234 17.19 2.76 -8.92
N VAL A 235 18.06 2.87 -7.90
CA VAL A 235 19.21 2.00 -7.72
C VAL A 235 18.95 1.11 -6.53
N LEU A 236 18.98 -0.21 -6.74
CA LEU A 236 18.67 -1.18 -5.69
C LEU A 236 19.93 -1.73 -4.99
N ILE A 237 19.77 -2.18 -3.74
CA ILE A 237 20.79 -2.92 -2.97
C ILE A 237 21.56 -3.95 -3.82
N PRO A 238 20.92 -4.93 -4.49
CA PRO A 238 21.65 -5.94 -5.25
C PRO A 238 22.49 -5.35 -6.40
N GLU A 239 22.07 -4.25 -7.04
CA GLU A 239 22.86 -3.60 -8.09
C GLU A 239 24.14 -2.98 -7.53
N LEU A 240 24.06 -2.39 -6.34
CA LEU A 240 25.22 -1.84 -5.63
C LEU A 240 26.15 -2.96 -5.17
N LEU A 241 25.61 -4.02 -4.55
CA LEU A 241 26.40 -5.15 -4.06
C LEU A 241 27.07 -5.94 -5.19
N ALA A 242 26.46 -6.02 -6.38
CA ALA A 242 27.06 -6.65 -7.55
C ALA A 242 28.42 -5.98 -7.92
N GLN A 243 28.60 -4.69 -7.65
CA GLN A 243 29.86 -3.98 -7.89
C GLN A 243 31.00 -4.47 -6.99
N ALA A 244 30.67 -4.99 -5.80
CA ALA A 244 31.61 -5.67 -4.89
C ALA A 244 31.73 -7.19 -5.17
N GLY A 245 31.20 -7.67 -6.29
CA GLY A 245 31.30 -9.08 -6.70
C GLY A 245 30.30 -10.02 -6.04
N TYR A 246 29.27 -9.49 -5.36
CA TYR A 246 28.24 -10.31 -4.73
C TYR A 246 27.42 -11.07 -5.76
N ARG A 247 27.16 -12.35 -5.46
CA ARG A 247 26.07 -13.10 -6.08
C ARG A 247 24.79 -12.81 -5.32
N ASN A 248 23.76 -12.36 -6.04
CA ASN A 248 22.50 -11.91 -5.44
C ASN A 248 21.37 -12.87 -5.79
N LYS A 249 20.61 -13.33 -4.80
CA LYS A 249 19.41 -14.14 -4.99
C LYS A 249 18.25 -13.58 -4.18
N ILE A 250 17.08 -13.52 -4.80
CA ILE A 250 15.81 -13.33 -4.09
C ILE A 250 15.08 -14.67 -4.01
N VAL A 251 14.49 -14.97 -2.85
CA VAL A 251 13.63 -16.12 -2.65
C VAL A 251 12.31 -15.64 -2.04
N GLY A 252 11.18 -15.98 -2.66
CA GLY A 252 9.86 -15.56 -2.22
C GLY A 252 9.30 -14.35 -2.98
N LYS A 253 8.52 -13.53 -2.28
CA LYS A 253 7.67 -12.48 -2.87
C LYS A 253 8.48 -11.24 -3.25
N TRP A 254 8.32 -10.80 -4.50
CA TRP A 254 8.97 -9.59 -5.04
C TRP A 254 8.17 -8.32 -4.77
N HIS A 255 6.96 -8.20 -5.33
CA HIS A 255 6.01 -7.10 -5.08
C HIS A 255 6.48 -5.68 -5.47
N LEU A 256 7.39 -5.57 -6.45
CA LEU A 256 7.86 -4.31 -7.02
C LEU A 256 7.43 -4.14 -8.50
N GLY A 257 6.36 -4.84 -8.89
CA GLY A 257 5.87 -4.90 -10.27
C GLY A 257 6.14 -6.25 -10.92
N HIS A 258 5.18 -6.72 -11.71
CA HIS A 258 5.18 -8.09 -12.25
C HIS A 258 5.42 -8.18 -13.75
N GLN A 259 5.37 -7.05 -14.46
CA GLN A 259 5.69 -6.99 -15.87
C GLN A 259 7.20 -7.16 -16.09
N LYS A 260 7.58 -7.60 -17.29
CA LYS A 260 8.96 -8.00 -17.65
C LYS A 260 10.03 -6.97 -17.26
N GLN A 261 9.76 -5.68 -17.43
CA GLN A 261 10.74 -4.63 -17.08
C GLN A 261 10.96 -4.47 -15.57
N TYR A 262 10.03 -4.93 -14.74
CA TYR A 262 10.05 -4.77 -13.29
C TYR A 262 10.54 -6.02 -12.54
N LEU A 263 10.80 -7.12 -13.25
CA LEU A 263 11.22 -8.38 -12.64
C LEU A 263 12.62 -8.27 -11.99
N PRO A 264 12.88 -8.98 -10.88
CA PRO A 264 14.06 -8.75 -10.04
C PRO A 264 15.39 -8.96 -10.77
N LEU A 265 15.46 -9.85 -11.76
CA LEU A 265 16.67 -10.07 -12.56
C LEU A 265 17.08 -8.87 -13.43
N ARG A 266 16.17 -7.92 -13.66
CA ARG A 266 16.48 -6.65 -14.32
C ARG A 266 17.08 -5.62 -13.36
N HIS A 267 16.93 -5.83 -12.06
CA HIS A 267 17.23 -4.89 -10.99
C HIS A 267 18.27 -5.50 -10.01
N GLY A 268 19.34 -6.07 -10.57
CA GLY A 268 20.54 -6.52 -9.83
C GLY A 268 20.51 -7.91 -9.23
N PHE A 269 19.36 -8.59 -9.16
CA PHE A 269 19.34 -10.00 -8.75
C PHE A 269 19.84 -10.90 -9.87
N HIS A 270 20.55 -11.96 -9.52
CA HIS A 270 21.08 -12.92 -10.50
C HIS A 270 20.29 -14.22 -10.53
N GLU A 271 19.63 -14.56 -9.44
CA GLU A 271 18.79 -15.76 -9.28
C GLU A 271 17.49 -15.35 -8.58
N TRP A 272 16.38 -15.99 -8.96
CA TRP A 272 15.10 -15.82 -8.28
C TRP A 272 14.33 -17.13 -8.20
N PHE A 273 13.67 -17.35 -7.06
CA PHE A 273 12.65 -18.39 -6.94
C PHE A 273 11.48 -17.84 -6.11
N GLY A 274 10.33 -17.62 -6.74
CA GLY A 274 9.18 -17.03 -6.05
C GLY A 274 8.16 -16.37 -6.97
N SER A 275 7.34 -15.48 -6.41
CA SER A 275 6.21 -14.85 -7.12
C SER A 275 6.35 -13.32 -7.17
N PRO A 276 5.97 -12.67 -8.29
CA PRO A 276 5.96 -11.22 -8.38
C PRO A 276 4.87 -10.56 -7.52
N ASN A 277 3.80 -11.28 -7.16
CA ASN A 277 2.66 -10.79 -6.39
C ASN A 277 2.38 -11.69 -5.17
N CYS A 278 1.25 -11.45 -4.48
CA CYS A 278 0.78 -12.31 -3.38
C CYS A 278 0.48 -13.76 -3.83
N HIS A 279 -0.01 -14.59 -2.91
CA HIS A 279 -0.46 -15.95 -3.18
C HIS A 279 -1.97 -16.13 -3.03
N PHE A 280 -2.76 -15.07 -3.20
CA PHE A 280 -4.22 -15.14 -3.15
C PHE A 280 -4.80 -15.92 -4.34
N GLY A 281 -5.94 -16.57 -4.13
CA GLY A 281 -6.61 -17.45 -5.09
C GLY A 281 -7.44 -18.53 -4.39
N PRO A 282 -7.85 -19.61 -5.07
CA PRO A 282 -7.68 -19.84 -6.51
C PRO A 282 -8.56 -18.88 -7.33
N TYR A 283 -8.03 -18.41 -8.46
CA TYR A 283 -8.81 -17.69 -9.46
C TYR A 283 -9.31 -18.62 -10.58
N ASP A 284 -10.28 -18.14 -11.36
CA ASP A 284 -10.97 -18.93 -12.38
C ASP A 284 -10.19 -19.08 -13.71
N ASN A 285 -9.04 -18.40 -13.85
CA ASN A 285 -8.25 -18.32 -15.08
C ASN A 285 -9.01 -17.73 -16.29
N VAL A 286 -10.15 -17.05 -16.04
CA VAL A 286 -10.99 -16.43 -17.06
C VAL A 286 -11.14 -14.94 -16.80
N GLN A 287 -11.50 -14.55 -15.59
CA GLN A 287 -11.54 -13.15 -15.14
C GLN A 287 -10.21 -12.70 -14.56
N ARG A 288 -9.53 -13.59 -13.84
CA ARG A 288 -8.20 -13.35 -13.29
C ARG A 288 -7.38 -14.64 -13.37
N PRO A 289 -6.12 -14.58 -13.81
CA PRO A 289 -5.25 -15.74 -13.82
C PRO A 289 -4.73 -16.05 -12.42
N ASN A 290 -4.55 -17.33 -12.11
CA ASN A 290 -3.74 -17.76 -10.98
C ASN A 290 -2.35 -17.13 -11.09
N ILE A 291 -1.83 -16.67 -9.96
CA ILE A 291 -0.60 -15.90 -9.91
C ILE A 291 0.59 -16.80 -10.30
N ALA A 292 1.44 -16.27 -11.18
CA ALA A 292 2.57 -16.96 -11.74
C ALA A 292 3.73 -17.09 -10.73
N PHE A 293 4.39 -18.24 -10.76
CA PHE A 293 5.55 -18.56 -9.94
C PHE A 293 6.77 -18.77 -10.83
N PHE A 294 7.88 -18.16 -10.48
CA PHE A 294 9.07 -18.02 -11.31
C PHE A 294 10.26 -18.78 -10.75
N ARG A 295 11.10 -19.26 -11.68
CA ARG A 295 12.53 -19.44 -11.47
C ARG A 295 13.24 -18.52 -12.45
N ASP A 296 14.06 -17.65 -11.91
CA ASP A 296 14.79 -16.63 -12.66
C ASP A 296 13.83 -15.79 -13.52
N ASP A 297 13.99 -15.76 -14.83
CA ASP A 297 13.21 -14.93 -15.75
C ASP A 297 12.01 -15.66 -16.38
N HIS A 298 11.72 -16.90 -15.98
CA HIS A 298 10.63 -17.70 -16.54
C HIS A 298 9.70 -18.28 -15.47
N MET A 299 8.40 -18.26 -15.77
CA MET A 299 7.38 -18.96 -15.00
C MET A 299 7.64 -20.48 -15.06
N ILE A 300 7.59 -21.12 -13.90
CA ILE A 300 7.68 -22.58 -13.72
C ILE A 300 6.36 -23.20 -13.27
N GLY A 301 5.35 -22.38 -12.95
CA GLY A 301 4.02 -22.82 -12.59
C GLY A 301 3.16 -21.68 -12.06
N ARG A 302 2.01 -22.00 -11.47
CA ARG A 302 1.13 -21.02 -10.80
C ARG A 302 0.73 -21.50 -9.40
N TYR A 303 0.40 -20.56 -8.51
CA TYR A 303 -0.26 -20.89 -7.25
C TYR A 303 -1.62 -21.57 -7.50
N PHE A 304 -2.02 -22.46 -6.60
CA PHE A 304 -3.22 -23.31 -6.69
C PHE A 304 -3.28 -24.26 -7.90
N GLU A 305 -2.19 -24.33 -8.68
CA GLU A 305 -2.00 -25.29 -9.76
C GLU A 305 -0.77 -26.16 -9.46
N ASP A 306 0.42 -25.69 -9.85
CA ASP A 306 1.69 -26.39 -9.62
C ASP A 306 2.20 -26.19 -8.19
N PHE A 307 1.87 -25.05 -7.59
CA PHE A 307 2.20 -24.70 -6.21
C PHE A 307 0.92 -24.69 -5.37
N SER A 308 0.57 -25.85 -4.82
CA SER A 308 -0.69 -26.03 -4.10
C SER A 308 -0.71 -25.29 -2.76
N ILE A 309 -1.79 -24.55 -2.52
CA ILE A 309 -2.16 -24.03 -1.19
C ILE A 309 -3.57 -24.55 -0.91
N ASN A 310 -3.71 -25.39 0.10
CA ASN A 310 -5.01 -25.94 0.49
C ASN A 310 -5.66 -24.99 1.50
N LEU A 311 -6.68 -24.25 1.06
CA LEU A 311 -7.38 -23.26 1.90
C LEU A 311 -8.20 -23.90 3.04
N THR A 312 -8.58 -25.17 2.92
CA THR A 312 -9.33 -25.87 3.97
C THR A 312 -8.41 -26.31 5.11
N THR A 313 -7.25 -26.88 4.78
CA THR A 313 -6.29 -27.36 5.77
C THR A 313 -5.25 -26.32 6.15
N ARG A 314 -5.18 -25.19 5.42
CA ARG A 314 -4.13 -24.17 5.51
C ARG A 314 -2.74 -24.75 5.29
N THR A 315 -2.61 -25.66 4.31
CA THR A 315 -1.33 -26.34 4.05
C THR A 315 -0.70 -26.02 2.70
N SER A 316 0.62 -25.84 2.72
CA SER A 316 1.47 -25.72 1.54
C SER A 316 2.93 -26.03 1.88
N ASN A 317 3.70 -26.54 0.91
CA ASN A 317 5.13 -26.81 1.06
C ASN A 317 6.02 -25.63 0.67
N LEU A 318 5.43 -24.45 0.40
CA LEU A 318 6.17 -23.28 -0.10
C LEU A 318 7.29 -22.81 0.84
N THR A 319 7.05 -22.75 2.15
CA THR A 319 8.08 -22.36 3.13
C THR A 319 9.27 -23.32 3.10
N HIS A 320 9.02 -24.62 3.00
CA HIS A 320 10.06 -25.63 2.85
C HIS A 320 10.87 -25.45 1.55
N LEU A 321 10.19 -25.19 0.42
CA LEU A 321 10.85 -24.92 -0.85
C LEU A 321 11.70 -23.64 -0.80
N TYR A 322 11.18 -22.56 -0.19
CA TYR A 322 11.94 -21.32 0.01
C TYR A 322 13.15 -21.53 0.92
N THR A 323 13.02 -22.33 1.97
CA THR A 323 14.14 -22.68 2.87
C THR A 323 15.20 -23.46 2.12
N LYS A 324 14.79 -24.45 1.33
CA LYS A 324 15.71 -25.23 0.49
C LYS A 324 16.48 -24.34 -0.51
N GLU A 325 15.80 -23.43 -1.19
CA GLU A 325 16.42 -22.52 -2.16
C GLU A 325 17.43 -21.56 -1.52
N ALA A 326 17.22 -21.18 -0.26
CA ALA A 326 18.16 -20.41 0.54
C ALA A 326 19.40 -21.24 0.92
N VAL A 327 19.20 -22.45 1.45
CA VAL A 327 20.28 -23.37 1.85
C VAL A 327 21.16 -23.73 0.64
N ASP A 328 20.55 -24.18 -0.46
CA ASP A 328 21.27 -24.57 -1.67
C ASP A 328 22.10 -23.39 -2.22
N PHE A 329 21.58 -22.17 -2.11
CA PHE A 329 22.30 -20.97 -2.54
C PHE A 329 23.51 -20.67 -1.64
N ILE A 330 23.32 -20.67 -0.32
CA ILE A 330 24.41 -20.44 0.65
C ILE A 330 25.53 -21.46 0.45
N GLU A 331 25.19 -22.75 0.36
CA GLU A 331 26.17 -23.82 0.15
C GLU A 331 26.94 -23.65 -1.16
N LYS A 332 26.23 -23.37 -2.26
CA LYS A 332 26.83 -23.13 -3.58
C LYS A 332 27.79 -21.95 -3.55
N GLN A 333 27.38 -20.80 -3.01
CA GLN A 333 28.23 -19.60 -2.98
C GLN A 333 29.43 -19.78 -2.05
N THR A 334 29.24 -20.47 -0.93
CA THR A 334 30.34 -20.79 -0.02
C THR A 334 31.37 -21.70 -0.67
N ALA A 335 30.93 -22.76 -1.36
CA ALA A 335 31.82 -23.66 -2.10
C ALA A 335 32.59 -22.91 -3.20
N GLN A 336 31.99 -21.91 -3.82
CA GLN A 336 32.59 -21.05 -4.84
C GLN A 336 33.46 -19.92 -4.25
N ARG A 337 33.46 -19.74 -2.91
CA ARG A 337 34.09 -18.62 -2.21
C ARG A 337 33.64 -17.26 -2.76
N GLN A 338 32.38 -17.18 -3.19
CA GLN A 338 31.79 -15.96 -3.70
C GLN A 338 30.97 -15.29 -2.58
N PRO A 339 31.14 -13.98 -2.33
CA PRO A 339 30.26 -13.26 -1.41
C PRO A 339 28.84 -13.31 -1.94
N PHE A 340 27.86 -13.42 -1.05
CA PHE A 340 26.47 -13.59 -1.43
C PHE A 340 25.53 -12.64 -0.70
N PHE A 341 24.48 -12.22 -1.40
CA PHE A 341 23.35 -11.49 -0.85
C PHE A 341 22.10 -12.31 -1.11
N LEU A 342 21.48 -12.77 -0.02
CA LEU A 342 20.22 -13.50 -0.05
C LEU A 342 19.13 -12.60 0.50
N TYR A 343 18.20 -12.18 -0.37
CA TYR A 343 16.95 -11.55 0.04
C TYR A 343 15.88 -12.63 0.18
N TRP A 344 15.71 -13.14 1.40
CA TRP A 344 14.75 -14.20 1.72
C TRP A 344 13.45 -13.58 2.24
N ALA A 345 12.43 -13.57 1.38
CA ALA A 345 11.18 -12.88 1.58
C ALA A 345 9.97 -13.85 1.46
N PRO A 346 9.89 -14.89 2.31
CA PRO A 346 8.74 -15.80 2.33
C PRO A 346 7.47 -15.05 2.76
N ASP A 347 6.32 -15.61 2.44
CA ASP A 347 5.03 -14.95 2.64
C ASP A 347 3.97 -15.80 3.36
N ALA A 348 4.36 -16.91 4.00
CA ALA A 348 3.45 -17.86 4.65
C ALA A 348 2.49 -17.28 5.72
N THR A 349 2.91 -16.19 6.38
CA THR A 349 2.09 -15.48 7.38
C THR A 349 1.13 -14.45 6.76
N HIS A 350 1.13 -14.29 5.43
CA HIS A 350 0.12 -13.54 4.68
C HIS A 350 -1.17 -14.34 4.58
N ALA A 351 -2.33 -13.70 4.72
CA ALA A 351 -3.60 -14.35 4.45
C ALA A 351 -3.81 -14.62 2.93
N PRO A 352 -4.18 -15.83 2.49
CA PRO A 352 -4.50 -17.00 3.28
C PRO A 352 -3.25 -17.69 3.85
N VAL A 353 -3.12 -17.75 5.17
CA VAL A 353 -1.95 -18.33 5.82
C VAL A 353 -1.80 -19.80 5.44
N TYR A 354 -0.55 -20.25 5.39
CA TYR A 354 -0.24 -21.65 5.15
C TYR A 354 0.97 -22.11 5.95
N SER A 355 1.01 -23.40 6.27
CA SER A 355 2.21 -24.07 6.76
C SER A 355 2.36 -25.44 6.10
N SER A 356 3.52 -26.08 6.17
CA SER A 356 3.62 -27.48 5.79
C SER A 356 2.83 -28.38 6.76
N GLU A 357 2.56 -29.61 6.32
CA GLU A 357 1.76 -30.59 7.09
C GLU A 357 2.38 -30.90 8.46
N GLU A 358 3.71 -30.81 8.60
CA GLU A 358 4.43 -31.07 9.85
C GLU A 358 4.10 -30.05 10.95
N PHE A 359 3.84 -28.80 10.56
CA PHE A 359 3.55 -27.67 11.43
C PHE A 359 2.06 -27.44 11.65
N ARG A 360 1.19 -28.04 10.85
CA ARG A 360 -0.26 -27.86 10.97
C ARG A 360 -0.79 -28.28 12.35
N GLY A 361 -1.52 -27.38 13.00
CA GLY A 361 -2.16 -27.58 14.29
C GLY A 361 -1.17 -27.74 15.46
N ARG A 362 0.05 -27.20 15.33
CA ARG A 362 1.08 -27.28 16.37
C ARG A 362 1.06 -26.06 17.28
N SER A 363 0.72 -24.90 16.74
CA SER A 363 0.69 -23.64 17.45
C SER A 363 -0.58 -23.45 18.28
N GLN A 364 -0.44 -22.84 19.45
CA GLN A 364 -1.56 -22.35 20.26
C GLN A 364 -2.27 -21.15 19.62
N ARG A 365 -1.67 -20.52 18.60
CA ARG A 365 -2.18 -19.34 17.90
C ARG A 365 -2.88 -19.70 16.58
N GLY A 366 -3.21 -20.98 16.38
CA GLY A 366 -3.91 -21.47 15.20
C GLY A 366 -3.05 -21.40 13.92
N PRO A 367 -3.69 -21.38 12.73
CA PRO A 367 -2.97 -21.46 11.45
C PRO A 367 -1.92 -20.37 11.22
N TYR A 368 -2.15 -19.16 11.75
CA TYR A 368 -1.15 -18.09 11.69
C TYR A 368 0.12 -18.49 12.46
N GLY A 369 -0.05 -19.01 13.68
CA GLY A 369 1.09 -19.43 14.49
C GLY A 369 1.79 -20.67 13.94
N ASP A 370 1.09 -21.58 13.27
CA ASP A 370 1.72 -22.69 12.54
C ASP A 370 2.68 -22.16 11.46
N ALA A 371 2.27 -21.13 10.72
CA ALA A 371 3.12 -20.46 9.74
C ALA A 371 4.31 -19.73 10.39
N VAL A 372 4.11 -19.08 11.55
CA VAL A 372 5.19 -18.44 12.34
C VAL A 372 6.19 -19.46 12.86
N MET A 373 5.72 -20.61 13.37
CA MET A 373 6.59 -21.71 13.83
C MET A 373 7.44 -22.27 12.69
N GLU A 374 6.86 -22.45 11.49
CA GLU A 374 7.61 -22.92 10.33
C GLU A 374 8.63 -21.87 9.84
N LEU A 375 8.26 -20.59 9.85
CA LEU A 375 9.16 -19.48 9.54
C LEU A 375 10.35 -19.43 10.52
N ASP A 376 10.10 -19.54 11.82
CA ASP A 376 11.13 -19.63 12.85
C ASP A 376 12.06 -20.83 12.63
N TYR A 377 11.49 -22.00 12.39
CA TYR A 377 12.25 -23.20 12.08
C TYR A 377 13.15 -23.01 10.84
N ALA A 378 12.60 -22.43 9.77
CA ALA A 378 13.32 -22.14 8.54
C ALA A 378 14.51 -21.17 8.77
N VAL A 379 14.31 -20.12 9.58
CA VAL A 379 15.41 -19.24 10.02
C VAL A 379 16.47 -20.04 10.77
N GLY A 380 16.06 -20.93 11.67
CA GLY A 380 16.96 -21.85 12.37
C GLY A 380 17.81 -22.71 11.43
N VAL A 381 17.20 -23.27 10.37
CA VAL A 381 17.89 -24.05 9.33
C VAL A 381 18.89 -23.21 8.55
N ILE A 382 18.55 -21.97 8.21
CA ILE A 382 19.45 -21.03 7.50
C ILE A 382 20.66 -20.68 8.38
N LEU A 383 20.42 -20.30 9.64
CA LEU A 383 21.50 -19.96 10.58
C LEU A 383 22.42 -21.16 10.85
N GLU A 384 21.86 -22.36 10.99
CA GLU A 384 22.64 -23.58 11.18
C GLU A 384 23.43 -23.96 9.92
N THR A 385 22.88 -23.69 8.73
CA THR A 385 23.62 -23.85 7.47
C THR A 385 24.85 -22.96 7.45
N LEU A 386 24.74 -21.68 7.84
CA LEU A 386 25.89 -20.76 7.93
C LEU A 386 26.97 -21.28 8.90
N ARG A 387 26.57 -21.84 10.05
CA ARG A 387 27.52 -22.46 11.01
C ARG A 387 28.18 -23.69 10.43
N ARG A 388 27.41 -24.58 9.80
CA ARG A 388 27.92 -25.82 9.19
C ARG A 388 28.87 -25.55 8.03
N THR A 389 28.63 -24.50 7.24
CA THR A 389 29.51 -24.08 6.16
C THR A 389 30.70 -23.24 6.63
N GLY A 390 30.76 -22.88 7.92
CA GLY A 390 31.84 -22.11 8.53
C GLY A 390 31.88 -20.64 8.09
N THR A 391 30.75 -20.09 7.65
CA THR A 391 30.62 -18.72 7.14
C THR A 391 29.90 -17.78 8.10
N GLU A 392 29.46 -18.26 9.27
CA GLU A 392 28.69 -17.49 10.26
C GLU A 392 29.42 -16.23 10.73
N LYS A 393 30.74 -16.30 10.94
CA LYS A 393 31.56 -15.14 11.36
C LYS A 393 31.81 -14.14 10.24
N ASN A 394 31.44 -14.47 9.00
CA ASN A 394 31.58 -13.60 7.83
C ASN A 394 30.24 -13.34 7.13
N THR A 395 29.13 -13.55 7.84
CA THR A 395 27.78 -13.32 7.30
C THR A 395 27.00 -12.44 8.26
N PHE A 396 26.58 -11.27 7.77
CA PHE A 396 25.61 -10.43 8.44
C PHE A 396 24.19 -10.88 8.07
N VAL A 397 23.37 -11.19 9.08
CA VAL A 397 21.97 -11.57 8.90
C VAL A 397 21.09 -10.54 9.60
N PHE A 398 20.09 -10.01 8.90
CA PHE A 398 19.12 -9.08 9.44
C PHE A 398 17.71 -9.63 9.23
N PHE A 399 16.96 -9.79 10.32
CA PHE A 399 15.56 -10.21 10.31
C PHE A 399 14.65 -9.02 10.59
N THR A 400 13.63 -8.81 9.77
CA THR A 400 12.56 -7.82 10.01
C THR A 400 11.31 -8.12 9.16
N SER A 401 10.27 -7.29 9.30
CA SER A 401 8.97 -7.38 8.61
C SER A 401 8.75 -6.14 7.72
N ASP A 402 7.85 -6.22 6.73
CA ASP A 402 7.57 -5.11 5.80
C ASP A 402 6.49 -4.14 6.31
N ASN A 403 5.66 -4.57 7.27
CA ASN A 403 4.59 -3.80 7.92
C ASN A 403 4.03 -4.59 9.12
N GLY A 404 3.38 -3.90 10.05
CA GLY A 404 2.82 -4.53 11.25
C GLY A 404 1.51 -5.26 10.98
N ALA A 405 1.13 -6.22 11.82
CA ALA A 405 0.16 -7.29 11.56
C ALA A 405 -1.18 -6.89 10.92
N ALA A 406 -1.69 -7.75 10.03
CA ALA A 406 -3.01 -7.61 9.38
C ALA A 406 -4.13 -7.99 10.35
N LEU A 407 -4.57 -7.04 11.17
CA LEU A 407 -5.59 -7.28 12.20
C LEU A 407 -6.97 -7.64 11.60
N VAL A 408 -7.23 -7.24 10.34
CA VAL A 408 -8.43 -7.63 9.57
C VAL A 408 -8.55 -9.14 9.36
N SER A 409 -7.41 -9.83 9.33
CA SER A 409 -7.33 -11.28 9.12
C SER A 409 -7.70 -12.09 10.38
N LYS A 410 -7.96 -11.41 11.52
CA LYS A 410 -8.45 -12.01 12.77
C LYS A 410 -7.56 -13.18 13.21
N THR A 411 -8.08 -14.41 13.17
CA THR A 411 -7.36 -15.64 13.56
C THR A 411 -6.25 -16.02 12.59
N GLU A 412 -6.19 -15.39 11.43
CA GLU A 412 -5.12 -15.54 10.43
C GLU A 412 -4.15 -14.35 10.44
N GLY A 413 -4.25 -13.46 11.44
CA GLY A 413 -3.38 -12.30 11.61
C GLY A 413 -2.48 -12.40 12.85
N GLY A 414 -1.43 -11.59 12.85
CA GLY A 414 -0.47 -11.48 13.95
C GLY A 414 -0.86 -10.51 15.06
N SER A 415 0.12 -10.18 15.89
CA SER A 415 0.02 -9.28 17.04
C SER A 415 1.01 -8.13 16.91
N ASN A 416 0.54 -6.92 17.17
CA ASN A 416 1.40 -5.74 17.28
C ASN A 416 1.82 -5.44 18.73
N GLY A 417 1.58 -6.38 19.65
CA GLY A 417 1.94 -6.25 21.06
C GLY A 417 1.25 -5.04 21.71
N PRO A 418 2.01 -4.09 22.29
CA PRO A 418 1.42 -2.94 22.98
C PRO A 418 0.98 -1.80 22.05
N PHE A 419 1.27 -1.89 20.75
CA PHE A 419 1.12 -0.79 19.81
C PHE A 419 -0.29 -0.68 19.22
N LEU A 420 -0.68 0.54 18.87
CA LEU A 420 -2.00 0.86 18.35
C LEU A 420 -2.16 0.39 16.88
N CYS A 421 -3.30 -0.24 16.59
CA CYS A 421 -3.72 -0.69 15.26
C CYS A 421 -2.72 -1.64 14.59
N GLY A 422 -2.78 -1.76 13.26
CA GLY A 422 -1.90 -2.61 12.47
C GLY A 422 -1.70 -2.09 11.06
N LYS A 423 -1.49 -3.02 10.13
CA LYS A 423 -1.44 -2.78 8.68
C LYS A 423 -2.45 -1.74 8.22
N GLN A 424 -2.11 -1.00 7.17
CA GLN A 424 -2.88 0.11 6.59
C GLN A 424 -2.90 1.41 7.40
N THR A 425 -2.35 1.44 8.62
CA THR A 425 -2.38 2.63 9.47
C THR A 425 -0.99 3.15 9.81
N THR A 426 -0.86 4.47 9.99
CA THR A 426 0.40 5.12 10.41
C THR A 426 0.59 5.18 11.93
N PHE A 427 -0.20 4.41 12.68
CA PHE A 427 0.02 4.16 14.09
C PHE A 427 1.24 3.26 14.29
N GLU A 428 1.75 3.18 15.51
CA GLU A 428 2.94 2.38 15.82
C GLU A 428 2.77 0.92 15.41
N GLY A 429 1.58 0.34 15.57
CA GLY A 429 1.33 -1.04 15.22
C GLY A 429 1.33 -1.33 13.72
N GLY A 430 1.26 -0.32 12.86
CA GLY A 430 1.31 -0.50 11.41
C GLY A 430 2.72 -0.39 10.80
N LEU A 431 3.65 0.26 11.51
CA LEU A 431 5.00 0.50 10.97
C LEU A 431 6.15 0.08 11.89
N ARG A 432 5.92 -0.24 13.16
CA ARG A 432 6.99 -0.66 14.07
C ARG A 432 7.14 -2.17 14.02
N GLU A 433 8.34 -2.63 13.67
CA GLU A 433 8.58 -4.02 13.28
C GLU A 433 9.56 -4.72 14.23
N PRO A 434 9.49 -6.06 14.35
CA PRO A 434 10.59 -6.80 14.94
C PRO A 434 11.86 -6.59 14.11
N ALA A 435 13.01 -6.43 14.75
CA ALA A 435 14.29 -6.24 14.07
C ALA A 435 15.45 -6.86 14.83
N ILE A 436 16.12 -7.83 14.22
CA ILE A 436 17.23 -8.57 14.81
C ILE A 436 18.41 -8.55 13.85
N ALA A 437 19.57 -8.07 14.31
CA ALA A 437 20.84 -8.15 13.60
C ALA A 437 21.72 -9.24 14.22
N TRP A 438 22.27 -10.13 13.41
CA TRP A 438 23.11 -11.24 13.87
C TRP A 438 24.38 -11.33 13.02
N TRP A 439 25.53 -11.32 13.69
CA TRP A 439 26.84 -11.52 13.08
C TRP A 439 27.86 -11.92 14.16
N PRO A 440 28.03 -13.23 14.43
CA PRO A 440 28.87 -13.72 15.51
C PRO A 440 30.32 -13.22 15.43
N GLY A 441 30.81 -12.66 16.54
CA GLY A 441 32.15 -12.08 16.66
C GLY A 441 32.24 -10.61 16.24
N THR A 442 31.20 -10.05 15.63
CA THR A 442 31.19 -8.67 15.09
C THR A 442 30.07 -7.83 15.74
N VAL A 443 28.85 -8.35 15.78
CA VAL A 443 27.74 -7.78 16.55
C VAL A 443 27.79 -8.36 17.98
N PRO A 444 27.82 -7.53 19.05
CA PRO A 444 27.81 -8.02 20.42
C PRO A 444 26.53 -8.80 20.72
N ALA A 445 26.67 -10.02 21.27
CA ALA A 445 25.54 -10.86 21.65
C ALA A 445 24.72 -10.25 22.80
N GLY A 446 23.40 -10.40 22.73
CA GLY A 446 22.46 -9.91 23.73
C GLY A 446 22.32 -8.38 23.77
N LYS A 447 22.76 -7.68 22.71
CA LYS A 447 22.67 -6.22 22.64
C LYS A 447 21.21 -5.81 22.41
N VAL A 448 20.75 -4.77 23.10
CA VAL A 448 19.42 -4.16 22.88
C VAL A 448 19.60 -2.68 22.59
N SER A 449 18.98 -2.20 21.52
CA SER A 449 18.99 -0.79 21.14
C SER A 449 17.57 -0.24 21.00
N GLY A 450 17.29 0.84 21.75
CA GLY A 450 16.07 1.65 21.61
C GLY A 450 16.25 2.90 20.74
N VAL A 451 17.33 2.97 19.97
CA VAL A 451 17.57 4.06 19.03
C VAL A 451 16.73 3.82 17.77
N ALA A 452 16.06 4.88 17.29
CA ALA A 452 15.19 4.78 16.12
C ALA A 452 15.98 4.46 14.84
N ALA A 453 15.62 3.34 14.21
CA ALA A 453 16.18 2.88 12.94
C ALA A 453 15.03 2.47 11.99
N THR A 454 15.29 2.39 10.68
CA THR A 454 14.26 2.09 9.69
C THR A 454 14.79 1.15 8.61
N VAL A 455 13.88 0.49 7.87
CA VAL A 455 14.23 -0.31 6.68
C VAL A 455 15.02 0.48 5.63
N LEU A 456 14.87 1.81 5.61
CA LEU A 456 15.62 2.71 4.72
C LEU A 456 17.12 2.65 5.00
N ASP A 457 17.52 2.38 6.24
CA ASP A 457 18.92 2.34 6.69
C ASP A 457 19.66 1.11 6.17
N LEU A 458 18.94 0.07 5.72
CA LEU A 458 19.56 -1.20 5.31
C LEU A 458 20.42 -1.03 4.05
N LEU A 459 20.00 -0.23 3.06
CA LEU A 459 20.82 0.02 1.87
C LEU A 459 22.18 0.64 2.21
N PRO A 460 22.27 1.81 2.87
CA PRO A 460 23.55 2.41 3.19
C PRO A 460 24.37 1.55 4.17
N THR A 461 23.73 0.86 5.12
CA THR A 461 24.41 -0.06 6.06
C THR A 461 25.07 -1.22 5.32
N LEU A 462 24.35 -1.88 4.41
CA LEU A 462 24.89 -3.01 3.64
C LEU A 462 26.00 -2.55 2.68
N CYS A 463 25.88 -1.36 2.09
CA CYS A 463 26.94 -0.80 1.26
C CYS A 463 28.20 -0.51 2.07
N GLU A 464 28.08 0.07 3.27
CA GLU A 464 29.23 0.30 4.16
C GLU A 464 29.91 -1.01 4.56
N LEU A 465 29.13 -2.02 4.96
CA LEU A 465 29.65 -3.34 5.32
C LEU A 465 30.34 -4.06 4.15
N ALA A 466 29.85 -3.86 2.93
CA ALA A 466 30.43 -4.42 1.71
C ALA A 466 31.58 -3.60 1.13
N GLY A 467 31.90 -2.42 1.69
CA GLY A 467 32.89 -1.50 1.14
C GLY A 467 32.48 -0.89 -0.22
N VAL A 468 31.18 -0.80 -0.50
CA VAL A 468 30.63 -0.22 -1.73
C VAL A 468 30.39 1.27 -1.53
N ALA A 469 30.98 2.09 -2.39
CA ALA A 469 30.73 3.53 -2.41
C ALA A 469 29.34 3.82 -2.99
N LEU A 470 28.56 4.64 -2.29
CA LEU A 470 27.27 5.11 -2.80
C LEU A 470 27.47 6.16 -3.91
N PRO A 471 26.65 6.15 -4.98
CA PRO A 471 26.71 7.20 -6.00
C PRO A 471 26.49 8.59 -5.39
N PRO A 472 27.33 9.61 -5.67
CA PRO A 472 27.17 10.94 -5.07
C PRO A 472 25.84 11.64 -5.37
N SER A 473 25.19 11.27 -6.48
CA SER A 473 23.89 11.79 -6.89
C SER A 473 22.70 11.07 -6.24
N LEU A 474 22.94 9.95 -5.54
CA LEU A 474 21.87 9.17 -4.90
C LEU A 474 21.47 9.83 -3.59
N VAL A 475 20.29 10.45 -3.60
CA VAL A 475 19.68 11.01 -2.39
C VAL A 475 18.97 9.88 -1.64
N LEU A 476 19.45 9.56 -0.45
CA LEU A 476 18.88 8.56 0.45
C LEU A 476 18.11 9.22 1.59
N ASP A 477 17.08 8.54 2.08
CA ASP A 477 16.41 8.89 3.33
C ASP A 477 16.95 8.05 4.51
N GLY A 478 17.59 6.91 4.22
CA GLY A 478 18.28 6.09 5.20
C GLY A 478 19.71 6.55 5.48
N ALA A 479 20.23 6.17 6.65
CA ALA A 479 21.62 6.36 7.03
C ALA A 479 22.20 5.04 7.55
N SER A 480 23.51 4.85 7.42
CA SER A 480 24.14 3.64 7.92
C SER A 480 24.01 3.53 9.45
N ILE A 481 23.56 2.36 9.92
CA ILE A 481 23.40 2.05 11.34
C ILE A 481 24.49 1.10 11.86
N THR A 482 25.61 0.93 11.14
CA THR A 482 26.75 0.10 11.60
C THR A 482 27.18 0.45 13.02
N HIS A 483 27.26 1.74 13.35
CA HIS A 483 27.59 2.21 14.69
C HIS A 483 26.56 1.77 15.76
N LEU A 484 25.28 1.55 15.42
CA LEU A 484 24.29 0.99 16.37
C LEU A 484 24.51 -0.50 16.59
N LEU A 485 25.06 -1.21 15.60
CA LEU A 485 25.18 -2.65 15.59
C LEU A 485 26.53 -3.12 16.15
N LEU A 486 27.63 -2.52 15.71
CA LEU A 486 29.00 -2.96 15.99
C LEU A 486 29.49 -2.55 17.40
N ALA A 487 30.60 -3.14 17.83
CA ALA A 487 31.15 -2.98 19.18
C ALA A 487 31.90 -1.65 19.40
N GLU A 488 32.40 -1.00 18.35
CA GLU A 488 33.36 0.12 18.44
C GLU A 488 32.74 1.52 18.65
N SER A 489 31.46 1.59 19.00
CA SER A 489 30.74 2.87 19.08
C SER A 489 30.61 3.36 20.52
N SER A 490 31.03 4.59 20.82
CA SER A 490 30.81 5.16 22.15
C SER A 490 29.33 5.52 22.36
N LEU A 491 28.83 5.38 23.59
CA LEU A 491 27.46 5.81 23.95
C LEU A 491 27.22 7.31 23.70
N HIS A 492 28.29 8.11 23.65
CA HIS A 492 28.23 9.53 23.33
C HIS A 492 27.98 9.77 21.84
N ASP A 493 28.63 8.99 20.96
CA ASP A 493 28.44 9.05 19.51
C ASP A 493 27.02 8.61 19.11
N ILE A 494 26.47 7.60 19.79
CA ILE A 494 25.12 7.06 19.53
C ILE A 494 24.02 8.08 19.86
N ARG A 495 24.15 8.82 20.97
CA ARG A 495 23.14 9.81 21.40
C ARG A 495 23.20 11.13 20.64
N LEU A 496 24.40 11.55 20.23
CA LEU A 496 24.57 12.78 19.45
C LEU A 496 24.22 12.60 17.97
N ASN A 497 24.39 11.40 17.40
CA ASN A 497 24.17 11.17 15.97
C ASN A 497 22.77 10.69 15.56
N HIS A 498 21.92 10.18 16.46
CA HIS A 498 20.69 9.50 16.06
C HIS A 498 19.39 9.94 16.75
N ASN A 499 19.25 11.24 17.04
CA ASN A 499 17.91 11.82 17.20
C ASN A 499 17.30 12.12 15.81
N ARG A 500 17.33 11.11 14.91
CA ARG A 500 16.86 11.26 13.54
C ARG A 500 15.34 11.12 13.48
N PRO A 501 14.67 11.88 12.60
CA PRO A 501 13.24 11.76 12.46
C PRO A 501 12.84 10.46 11.75
N VAL A 502 11.67 9.93 12.12
CA VAL A 502 10.97 8.89 11.36
C VAL A 502 9.72 9.52 10.75
N PHE A 503 9.58 9.39 9.44
CA PHE A 503 8.46 9.94 8.66
C PHE A 503 7.47 8.82 8.34
N TYR A 504 6.19 9.03 8.65
CA TYR A 504 5.13 8.06 8.47
C TYR A 504 4.24 8.52 7.33
N TYR A 505 4.42 7.93 6.15
CA TYR A 505 3.61 8.22 4.98
C TYR A 505 2.46 7.23 4.84
N ARG A 506 1.32 7.73 4.36
CA ARG A 506 0.22 6.94 3.79
C ARG A 506 -0.11 7.53 2.43
N GLY A 507 0.13 6.77 1.37
CA GLY A 507 0.06 7.28 0.01
C GLY A 507 0.93 8.53 -0.22
N ASN A 508 0.28 9.60 -0.66
CA ASN A 508 0.90 10.90 -0.93
C ASN A 508 1.00 11.84 0.29
N GLU A 509 0.56 11.43 1.49
CA GLU A 509 0.49 12.31 2.65
C GLU A 509 1.44 11.90 3.78
N LEU A 510 2.11 12.90 4.37
CA LEU A 510 2.93 12.73 5.57
C LEU A 510 2.03 12.80 6.81
N MET A 511 1.62 11.62 7.29
CA MET A 511 0.65 11.47 8.36
C MET A 511 1.22 11.82 9.73
N ALA A 512 2.45 11.35 10.01
CA ALA A 512 3.10 11.58 11.29
C ALA A 512 4.61 11.74 11.18
N VAL A 513 5.20 12.39 12.20
CA VAL A 513 6.65 12.52 12.37
C VAL A 513 7.01 12.11 13.80
N ARG A 514 7.96 11.19 13.95
CA ARG A 514 8.61 10.90 15.23
C ARG A 514 9.94 11.64 15.31
N ASN A 515 10.21 12.28 16.44
CA ASN A 515 11.53 12.79 16.80
C ASN A 515 11.85 12.40 18.26
N GLY A 516 12.92 11.64 18.47
CA GLY A 516 13.25 11.07 19.77
C GLY A 516 12.13 10.16 20.29
N LEU A 517 11.59 10.46 21.47
CA LEU A 517 10.48 9.71 22.09
C LEU A 517 9.10 10.30 21.76
N TYR A 518 9.04 11.38 20.97
CA TYR A 518 7.80 12.07 20.66
C TYR A 518 7.35 11.78 19.24
N LYS A 519 6.05 11.53 19.05
CA LYS A 519 5.43 11.33 17.74
C LYS A 519 4.24 12.26 17.60
N ALA A 520 4.25 13.07 16.54
CA ALA A 520 3.17 13.99 16.21
C ALA A 520 2.43 13.50 14.97
N HIS A 521 1.11 13.34 15.08
CA HIS A 521 0.22 13.06 13.96
C HIS A 521 -0.33 14.37 13.41
N PHE A 522 0.02 14.66 12.16
CA PHE A 522 -0.51 15.76 11.36
C PHE A 522 -1.82 15.37 10.68
N TRP A 523 -2.00 14.07 10.42
CA TRP A 523 -3.24 13.48 9.96
C TRP A 523 -3.47 12.17 10.69
N THR A 524 -4.73 11.84 10.96
CA THR A 524 -5.11 10.52 11.47
C THR A 524 -6.23 9.92 10.64
N TRP A 525 -6.12 8.61 10.38
CA TRP A 525 -7.14 7.84 9.67
C TRP A 525 -6.93 6.34 9.89
N THR A 526 -8.00 5.61 10.17
CA THR A 526 -8.02 4.15 10.12
C THR A 526 -8.42 3.70 8.72
N ASN A 527 -9.71 3.69 8.43
CA ASN A 527 -10.35 3.35 7.16
C ASN A 527 -11.66 4.14 7.00
N SER A 528 -12.35 3.99 5.87
CA SER A 528 -13.66 4.63 5.71
C SER A 528 -14.72 4.00 6.62
N LEU A 529 -15.77 4.75 6.95
CA LEU A 529 -16.91 4.20 7.69
C LEU A 529 -17.61 3.07 6.91
N GLU A 530 -17.60 3.15 5.57
CA GLU A 530 -18.14 2.11 4.69
C GLU A 530 -17.39 0.79 4.85
N GLU A 531 -16.05 0.80 4.76
CA GLU A 531 -15.22 -0.39 4.98
C GLU A 531 -15.39 -0.94 6.40
N PHE A 532 -15.42 -0.07 7.41
CA PHE A 532 -15.65 -0.49 8.79
C PHE A 532 -17.02 -1.19 8.97
N GLN A 533 -18.07 -0.68 8.33
CA GLN A 533 -19.39 -1.31 8.31
C GLN A 533 -19.42 -2.63 7.53
N GLN A 534 -18.53 -2.81 6.56
CA GLN A 534 -18.34 -4.09 5.84
C GLN A 534 -17.52 -5.11 6.65
N GLY A 535 -16.95 -4.70 7.79
CA GLY A 535 -16.26 -5.57 8.74
C GLY A 535 -14.74 -5.44 8.73
N ASP A 536 -14.19 -4.50 7.96
CA ASP A 536 -12.76 -4.19 7.96
C ASP A 536 -12.44 -3.30 9.16
N ASP A 537 -11.80 -3.89 10.18
CA ASP A 537 -11.35 -3.15 11.36
C ASP A 537 -9.83 -3.23 11.47
N PHE A 538 -9.15 -2.11 11.24
CA PHE A 538 -7.70 -2.01 11.33
C PHE A 538 -7.20 -1.85 12.77
N CYS A 539 -8.12 -1.67 13.73
CA CYS A 539 -7.84 -1.39 15.13
C CYS A 539 -8.80 -2.15 16.08
N PRO A 540 -8.98 -3.47 15.92
CA PRO A 540 -10.03 -4.21 16.61
C PRO A 540 -9.94 -4.08 18.13
N GLY A 541 -11.07 -3.65 18.72
CA GLY A 541 -11.21 -3.51 20.17
C GLY A 541 -10.50 -2.31 20.78
N VAL A 542 -9.97 -1.37 19.97
CA VAL A 542 -9.29 -0.17 20.45
C VAL A 542 -9.87 1.09 19.81
N VAL A 543 -10.38 1.97 20.66
CA VAL A 543 -10.85 3.31 20.25
C VAL A 543 -10.12 4.36 21.08
N VAL A 544 -9.40 5.24 20.41
CA VAL A 544 -8.80 6.45 21.00
C VAL A 544 -9.54 7.64 20.41
N ASN A 545 -10.30 8.34 21.25
CA ASN A 545 -11.14 9.46 20.83
C ASN A 545 -10.34 10.49 20.03
N ASP A 546 -10.91 10.93 18.90
CA ASP A 546 -10.31 11.89 17.96
C ASP A 546 -8.98 11.47 17.30
N VAL A 547 -8.54 10.23 17.51
CA VAL A 547 -7.29 9.67 16.96
C VAL A 547 -7.61 8.54 15.99
N THR A 548 -8.24 7.45 16.46
CA THR A 548 -8.69 6.34 15.62
C THR A 548 -10.02 6.69 14.94
N SER A 549 -9.96 7.52 13.89
CA SER A 549 -11.14 8.04 13.20
C SER A 549 -11.37 7.34 11.85
N HIS A 550 -12.64 7.06 11.53
CA HIS A 550 -13.07 6.58 10.21
C HIS A 550 -13.26 7.70 9.17
N VAL A 551 -12.88 8.92 9.54
CA VAL A 551 -12.82 10.08 8.66
C VAL A 551 -11.37 10.55 8.67
N GLN A 552 -10.82 10.93 7.52
CA GLN A 552 -9.50 11.55 7.47
C GLN A 552 -9.53 12.87 8.26
N ARG A 553 -8.82 12.91 9.39
CA ARG A 553 -8.75 14.09 10.26
C ARG A 553 -7.46 14.86 9.98
N ASN A 554 -7.61 16.15 9.66
CA ASN A 554 -6.50 17.07 9.53
C ASN A 554 -6.18 17.71 10.88
N HIS A 555 -4.97 17.48 11.37
CA HIS A 555 -4.44 18.06 12.61
C HIS A 555 -3.25 19.00 12.35
N THR A 556 -2.99 19.44 11.11
CA THR A 556 -1.77 20.21 10.78
C THR A 556 -1.62 21.50 11.59
N ALA A 557 -2.74 22.12 12.01
CA ALA A 557 -2.72 23.33 12.84
C ALA A 557 -2.41 23.05 14.33
N SER A 558 -2.70 21.85 14.81
CA SER A 558 -2.44 21.42 16.20
C SER A 558 -2.25 19.90 16.23
N PRO A 559 -1.09 19.38 15.79
CA PRO A 559 -0.84 17.94 15.67
C PRO A 559 -1.07 17.19 16.97
N VAL A 560 -1.59 15.96 16.87
CA VAL A 560 -1.80 15.09 18.04
C VAL A 560 -0.45 14.51 18.47
N LEU A 561 0.03 14.89 19.65
CA LEU A 561 1.36 14.53 20.14
C LEU A 561 1.28 13.40 21.18
N PHE A 562 2.13 12.39 21.03
CA PHE A 562 2.31 11.30 22.00
C PHE A 562 3.77 11.19 22.44
N HIS A 563 3.99 10.68 23.65
CA HIS A 563 5.31 10.29 24.13
C HIS A 563 5.41 8.75 24.17
N LEU A 564 6.05 8.16 23.16
CA LEU A 564 6.10 6.72 22.91
C LEU A 564 6.75 5.90 24.04
N GLY A 565 7.64 6.50 24.83
CA GLY A 565 8.24 5.81 25.98
C GLY A 565 7.31 5.63 27.18
N ARG A 566 6.29 6.50 27.33
CA ARG A 566 5.31 6.45 28.43
C ARG A 566 3.97 5.91 27.96
N ASP A 567 3.68 6.12 26.68
CA ASP A 567 2.45 5.73 26.01
C ASP A 567 2.77 5.13 24.63
N PRO A 568 3.33 3.91 24.58
CA PRO A 568 3.62 3.22 23.32
C PRO A 568 2.34 2.90 22.54
N GLY A 569 1.20 2.77 23.22
CA GLY A 569 -0.09 2.47 22.61
C GLY A 569 -0.84 3.70 22.08
N GLU A 570 -0.21 4.88 22.06
CA GLU A 570 -0.79 6.12 21.51
C GLU A 570 -2.21 6.42 22.05
N LYS A 571 -2.42 6.21 23.37
CA LYS A 571 -3.74 6.30 24.03
C LYS A 571 -4.02 7.65 24.65
N TYR A 572 -2.97 8.39 25.01
CA TYR A 572 -3.06 9.59 25.85
C TYR A 572 -2.37 10.78 25.17
N PRO A 573 -3.07 11.52 24.29
CA PRO A 573 -2.53 12.71 23.65
C PRO A 573 -2.05 13.75 24.68
N ILE A 574 -0.88 14.33 24.43
CA ILE A 574 -0.33 15.41 25.24
C ILE A 574 -1.13 16.69 24.94
N SER A 575 -1.61 17.34 26.00
CA SER A 575 -2.40 18.58 25.88
C SER A 575 -1.63 19.68 25.14
N PRO A 576 -2.21 20.30 24.10
CA PRO A 576 -1.59 21.43 23.39
C PRO A 576 -1.27 22.65 24.27
N LYS A 577 -1.86 22.72 25.47
CA LYS A 577 -1.64 23.80 26.44
C LYS A 577 -0.41 23.57 27.34
N SER A 578 0.14 22.36 27.36
CA SER A 578 1.27 22.01 28.23
C SER A 578 2.59 22.65 27.77
N ALA A 579 3.56 22.76 28.68
CA ALA A 579 4.92 23.18 28.32
C ALA A 579 5.62 22.13 27.44
N GLU A 580 5.45 20.85 27.79
CA GLU A 580 5.98 19.70 27.03
C GLU A 580 5.57 19.73 25.56
N TYR A 581 4.29 20.00 25.27
CA TYR A 581 3.80 20.11 23.89
C TYR A 581 4.52 21.23 23.13
N ARG A 582 4.57 22.43 23.72
CA ARG A 582 5.19 23.61 23.06
C ARG A 582 6.68 23.38 22.78
N GLU A 583 7.40 22.78 23.72
CA GLU A 583 8.83 22.52 23.59
C GLU A 583 9.11 21.47 22.51
N CYS A 584 8.39 20.34 22.53
CA CYS A 584 8.62 19.24 21.59
C CYS A 584 8.14 19.57 20.17
N MET A 585 6.97 20.21 20.05
CA MET A 585 6.40 20.54 18.75
C MET A 585 7.23 21.56 17.98
N ALA A 586 7.97 22.45 18.64
CA ALA A 586 8.86 23.38 17.94
C ALA A 586 9.87 22.65 17.05
N SER A 587 10.49 21.58 17.57
CA SER A 587 11.43 20.76 16.81
C SER A 587 10.73 19.92 15.74
N ILE A 588 9.60 19.28 16.08
CA ILE A 588 8.86 18.43 15.13
C ILE A 588 8.28 19.25 13.97
N PHE A 589 7.75 20.46 14.21
CA PHE A 589 7.30 21.35 13.15
C PHE A 589 8.45 21.76 12.22
N SER A 590 9.61 22.09 12.76
CA SER A 590 10.80 22.40 11.94
C SER A 590 11.13 21.24 11.00
N ILE A 591 11.21 20.02 11.55
CA ILE A 591 11.48 18.80 10.79
C ILE A 591 10.40 18.56 9.71
N TYR A 592 9.13 18.68 10.09
CA TYR A 592 8.00 18.47 9.18
C TYR A 592 8.03 19.45 8.00
N HIS A 593 8.24 20.75 8.27
CA HIS A 593 8.27 21.76 7.22
C HIS A 593 9.53 21.67 6.35
N GLU A 594 10.69 21.40 6.93
CA GLU A 594 11.95 21.23 6.19
C GLU A 594 11.89 20.02 5.26
N HIS A 595 11.41 18.87 5.77
CA HIS A 595 11.22 17.68 4.95
C HIS A 595 10.24 17.94 3.80
N ARG A 596 9.08 18.55 4.08
CA ARG A 596 8.10 18.86 3.02
C ARG A 596 8.63 19.85 1.99
N ALA A 597 9.42 20.84 2.40
CA ALA A 597 9.99 21.85 1.51
C ALA A 597 11.11 21.30 0.61
N SER A 598 11.87 20.32 1.12
CA SER A 598 12.98 19.67 0.39
C SER A 598 12.54 18.41 -0.37
N LEU A 599 11.31 17.94 -0.15
CA LEU A 599 10.78 16.76 -0.81
C LEU A 599 10.54 17.01 -2.30
N ILE A 600 11.18 16.20 -3.13
CA ILE A 600 10.86 16.08 -4.56
C ILE A 600 10.18 14.71 -4.73
N PRO A 601 8.84 14.67 -4.90
CA PRO A 601 8.13 13.42 -5.12
C PRO A 601 8.54 12.75 -6.43
N GLY A 602 8.67 11.42 -6.41
CA GLY A 602 8.81 10.61 -7.61
C GLY A 602 7.49 10.56 -8.39
N LYS A 603 7.53 10.12 -9.65
CA LYS A 603 6.30 9.90 -10.41
C LYS A 603 5.53 8.71 -9.79
N PRO A 604 4.25 8.86 -9.44
CA PRO A 604 3.46 7.77 -8.86
C PRO A 604 3.34 6.61 -9.84
N GLN A 605 3.69 5.41 -9.38
CA GLN A 605 3.65 4.17 -10.16
C GLN A 605 2.37 3.38 -9.93
N LEU A 606 1.57 3.75 -8.91
CA LEU A 606 0.44 2.97 -8.45
C LEU A 606 -0.91 3.57 -8.87
N ASP A 607 -0.92 4.46 -9.86
CA ASP A 607 -2.13 5.15 -10.31
C ASP A 607 -2.92 4.36 -11.37
N TRP A 608 -2.24 3.59 -12.21
CA TRP A 608 -2.83 2.98 -13.40
C TRP A 608 -2.88 1.46 -13.32
N CYS A 609 -4.05 0.91 -13.62
CA CYS A 609 -4.35 -0.50 -13.67
C CYS A 609 -4.87 -0.89 -15.06
N ASP A 610 -4.64 -2.13 -15.46
CA ASP A 610 -5.14 -2.72 -16.69
C ASP A 610 -5.32 -4.24 -16.51
N ALA A 611 -6.55 -4.74 -16.67
CA ALA A 611 -6.85 -6.16 -16.51
C ALA A 611 -6.04 -7.06 -17.45
N ALA A 612 -5.57 -6.53 -18.58
CA ALA A 612 -4.86 -7.30 -19.57
C ALA A 612 -3.33 -7.29 -19.35
N VAL A 613 -2.82 -6.59 -18.33
CA VAL A 613 -1.43 -6.76 -17.87
C VAL A 613 -1.26 -7.82 -16.80
N MET A 614 -2.34 -8.43 -16.28
CA MET A 614 -2.27 -9.57 -15.36
C MET A 614 -1.49 -10.76 -15.96
N HIS A 615 -1.27 -11.80 -15.15
CA HIS A 615 -0.47 -12.99 -15.47
C HIS A 615 -1.06 -13.92 -16.55
N TRP A 616 -1.62 -13.39 -17.63
CA TRP A 616 -2.21 -14.17 -18.71
C TRP A 616 -1.16 -14.99 -19.46
N ALA A 617 -0.08 -14.36 -19.90
CA ALA A 617 1.00 -15.02 -20.63
C ALA A 617 2.40 -14.62 -20.11
N PRO A 618 2.77 -15.01 -18.88
CA PRO A 618 4.11 -14.73 -18.34
C PRO A 618 5.19 -15.44 -19.17
N PRO A 619 6.43 -14.91 -19.23
CA PRO A 619 7.54 -15.59 -19.89
C PRO A 619 7.67 -17.05 -19.42
N GLY A 620 7.83 -18.00 -20.34
CA GLY A 620 7.91 -19.43 -20.03
C GLY A 620 6.57 -20.19 -20.11
N CYS A 621 5.42 -19.51 -20.14
CA CYS A 621 4.12 -20.17 -20.22
C CYS A 621 3.95 -21.05 -21.48
N GLU A 622 4.58 -20.68 -22.60
CA GLU A 622 4.48 -21.42 -23.87
C GLU A 622 5.10 -22.81 -23.76
N LYS A 623 6.28 -22.90 -23.12
CA LYS A 623 6.97 -24.18 -22.89
C LYS A 623 6.19 -25.09 -21.94
N LEU A 624 5.45 -24.50 -21.00
CA LEU A 624 4.60 -25.22 -20.06
C LEU A 624 3.21 -25.57 -20.64
N GLY A 625 2.84 -25.00 -21.79
CA GLY A 625 1.47 -25.10 -22.31
C GLY A 625 0.42 -24.42 -21.42
N ARG A 626 0.82 -23.38 -20.66
CA ARG A 626 -0.02 -22.68 -19.64
C ARG A 626 -0.26 -21.20 -19.94
N CYS A 627 -0.14 -20.78 -21.19
CA CYS A 627 -0.53 -19.42 -21.57
C CYS A 627 -2.05 -19.29 -21.61
N LEU A 628 -2.56 -18.22 -21.01
CA LEU A 628 -3.98 -17.89 -21.01
C LEU A 628 -4.24 -16.74 -21.98
N ARG A 629 -5.46 -16.69 -22.52
CA ARG A 629 -5.85 -15.64 -23.45
C ARG A 629 -6.06 -14.34 -22.69
N LYS A 630 -5.23 -13.34 -23.02
CA LYS A 630 -5.37 -11.97 -22.55
C LYS A 630 -6.76 -11.39 -22.95
N PRO A 631 -7.54 -10.83 -22.01
CA PRO A 631 -8.80 -10.19 -22.33
C PRO A 631 -8.56 -8.86 -23.06
N PRO A 632 -9.52 -8.36 -23.88
CA PRO A 632 -9.50 -6.99 -24.31
C PRO A 632 -9.76 -6.07 -23.10
N SER A 633 -8.95 -5.04 -22.94
CA SER A 633 -9.06 -4.07 -21.85
C SER A 633 -8.56 -2.70 -22.30
N ARG A 634 -8.68 -1.71 -21.40
CA ARG A 634 -8.00 -0.42 -21.51
C ARG A 634 -7.47 -0.04 -20.13
N PRO A 635 -6.37 0.73 -20.05
CA PRO A 635 -5.92 1.33 -18.80
C PRO A 635 -7.02 2.13 -18.11
N TYR A 636 -7.10 2.00 -16.78
CA TYR A 636 -8.00 2.73 -15.90
C TYR A 636 -7.25 3.17 -14.63
N LEU A 637 -7.78 4.16 -13.92
CA LEU A 637 -7.24 4.52 -12.60
C LEU A 637 -7.53 3.38 -11.63
N CYS A 638 -6.50 2.90 -10.93
CA CYS A 638 -6.68 1.94 -9.86
C CYS A 638 -7.60 2.52 -8.78
N ASP A 639 -8.49 1.69 -8.24
CA ASP A 639 -9.36 2.04 -7.13
C ASP A 639 -8.71 1.59 -5.81
N TRP A 640 -8.46 2.54 -4.91
CA TRP A 640 -7.76 2.33 -3.65
C TRP A 640 -8.67 2.67 -2.47
N PRO A 641 -9.24 1.66 -1.78
CA PRO A 641 -10.34 1.86 -0.83
C PRO A 641 -9.89 2.50 0.50
N HIS A 642 -8.61 2.38 0.88
CA HIS A 642 -8.00 2.98 2.06
C HIS A 642 -6.58 3.46 1.80
#